data_AF-B1XK84-F1
#
_entry.id   AF-B1XK84-F1
#
_cell.length_a   1.000
_cell.length_b   1.000
_cell.length_c   1.000
_cell.angle_alpha   90.00
_cell.angle_beta   90.00
_cell.angle_gamma   90.00
#
_symmetry.space_group_name_H-M   'P 1'
#
loop_
_entity.id
_entity.type
_entity.pdbx_description
1 polymer ?
#
loop_
_entity_poly.entity_id
_entity_poly.type
_entity_poly.pdbx_seq_one_letter_code
_entity_poly.pdbx_strand_id
1 'polypeptide(L)'
;MNKSTVLLALGLAAMLSGTEAIAQNQPAKTITVGVYQNDPKVFIDSGGRARGFWVDITSDIGRVENWAVTYVPCEWNQCLQQIEQGQLDLMVDVAYSDTRDEVFDFNTIIVLSSWSQIYARRGVYLETILDLDQRRVSILASGIQQEVLRERIKAYGIQPELVPIDSYPGMFEQLETGEVDAAIVNNFFGNKFSPDYPVNKTNILFNPARLHYVVPEGDPKQLLPGIDRQMSRLLQDRDSVYYQAIAQWLEPPETFNWLSLQNFFFSLIVYLPFLFLGWFILRNYSLKKEIKRRNQIETNLLESQQRYANLANTVSIGIFRTNLRHECIYVNDYYCKLLAIQPEEALHKGWLEKVYPDDIDYVREQWLKSITNQELFTLEYRFQRSDGSILWVYGQGTAELDSKGEPQGYVATITDISTRIKMEQQLKHDALHDRLTGLANRNLLIERLNLALKRYKRYPIHEFAALFLDLDNFKVVNDSLGHVVGDELLIEVAHLLKSFIRDTDVAARLGGDEFVILLEEIHGVEDAVHIADRILNALNMPFQISNYGVFITTSIGIIIGDSRHESAQDLLRDADIAMYRAKQNGKSQYAIFDPQMHLQAMQRLQLEGEIRSAIEEKQFVLYYQPIINLEQGNIEGFEALIRWQHPQRGLLSPYEFIDVAEETGLIIPLGEWILDAACRQLFEWQQAFKTPLKVHVNLSVKQLQDSLLFSLDRLLERYPVFPNTLGLEITESMLIQNIDITCRLLNQIRLKGVFISVDDFGTGYSCLSYLHQLPIDALKIDRSFVNISELNDRNRVIAESILALSKSIGIKTVAEGIETKQQYQWLKSQDCQFGQGYLFSRPVSLDQATDLLQGHSFEVLEKLRSSS
;
A
#
# COMPACT_ATOMS: atom_id res chain seq x y z
N MET A 1 78.17 8.70 41.47
CA MET A 1 76.94 9.03 42.21
C MET A 1 76.27 10.17 41.48
N ASN A 2 75.03 10.15 41.06
CA ASN A 2 73.95 9.17 41.20
C ASN A 2 72.95 9.62 40.08
N LYS A 3 72.49 8.79 39.14
CA LYS A 3 71.67 7.56 39.30
C LYS A 3 70.59 7.76 40.37
N SER A 4 69.37 7.32 40.09
CA SER A 4 68.23 7.22 41.02
C SER A 4 67.20 8.36 40.94
N THR A 5 66.62 8.64 39.78
CA THR A 5 65.17 9.03 39.74
C THR A 5 64.43 8.80 38.42
N VAL A 6 64.98 8.02 37.47
CA VAL A 6 64.19 7.53 36.32
C VAL A 6 64.45 6.03 36.11
N LEU A 7 64.51 5.31 37.23
CA LEU A 7 64.70 3.86 37.31
C LEU A 7 63.53 3.27 38.10
N LEU A 8 62.31 3.51 37.61
CA LEU A 8 61.10 2.86 38.09
C LEU A 8 59.97 2.91 37.06
N ALA A 9 60.27 2.55 35.80
CA ALA A 9 59.26 2.14 34.82
C ALA A 9 59.86 1.34 33.63
N LEU A 10 61.06 0.77 33.78
CA LEU A 10 61.69 -0.14 32.81
C LEU A 10 61.35 -1.61 33.09
N GLY A 11 60.19 -1.88 33.69
CA GLY A 11 59.81 -3.22 34.18
C GLY A 11 58.46 -3.76 33.72
N LEU A 12 57.73 -3.10 32.81
CA LEU A 12 56.36 -3.54 32.47
C LEU A 12 55.90 -3.28 31.02
N ALA A 13 56.83 -3.04 30.09
CA ALA A 13 56.52 -2.88 28.67
C ALA A 13 57.31 -3.84 27.76
N ALA A 14 57.72 -5.00 28.30
CA ALA A 14 58.38 -6.08 27.57
C ALA A 14 57.64 -7.43 27.72
N MET A 15 56.31 -7.39 27.84
CA MET A 15 55.47 -8.60 27.92
C MET A 15 54.14 -8.53 27.13
N LEU A 16 53.94 -7.58 26.22
CA LEU A 16 52.76 -7.57 25.33
C LEU A 16 53.06 -6.98 23.93
N SER A 17 54.24 -7.26 23.37
CA SER A 17 54.42 -7.36 21.91
C SER A 17 54.30 -8.85 21.59
N GLY A 18 53.09 -9.33 21.34
CA GLY A 18 52.47 -9.09 20.05
C GLY A 18 52.96 -10.21 19.14
N THR A 19 52.32 -11.34 19.29
CA THR A 19 52.42 -12.52 18.43
C THR A 19 52.50 -12.09 16.96
N GLU A 20 53.69 -12.18 16.37
CA GLU A 20 53.83 -12.25 14.92
C GLU A 20 53.16 -13.55 14.47
N ALA A 21 51.89 -13.43 14.10
CA ALA A 21 51.18 -14.49 13.41
C ALA A 21 51.81 -14.64 12.02
N ILE A 22 52.42 -15.79 11.83
CA ILE A 22 52.90 -16.36 10.57
C ILE A 22 51.80 -16.21 9.50
N ALA A 23 51.93 -15.23 8.61
CA ALA A 23 51.14 -15.19 7.38
C ALA A 23 51.70 -16.24 6.42
N GLN A 24 50.95 -17.33 6.26
CA GLN A 24 51.24 -18.42 5.34
C GLN A 24 51.32 -17.88 3.90
N ASN A 25 52.46 -18.11 3.26
CA ASN A 25 52.69 -17.84 1.85
C ASN A 25 51.99 -18.93 1.00
N GLN A 26 50.65 -18.95 1.00
CA GLN A 26 49.86 -19.79 0.09
C GLN A 26 49.80 -19.13 -1.30
N PRO A 27 49.99 -19.88 -2.39
CA PRO A 27 49.88 -19.32 -3.74
C PRO A 27 48.47 -18.76 -3.98
N ALA A 28 48.40 -17.57 -4.58
CA ALA A 28 47.13 -16.88 -4.81
C ALA A 28 46.18 -17.74 -5.66
N LYS A 29 44.92 -17.82 -5.24
CA LYS A 29 43.91 -18.60 -5.94
C LYS A 29 43.52 -17.88 -7.22
N THR A 30 43.81 -18.47 -8.39
CA THR A 30 43.41 -17.86 -9.66
C THR A 30 41.92 -18.08 -9.89
N ILE A 31 41.18 -16.99 -10.12
CA ILE A 31 39.73 -17.02 -10.36
C ILE A 31 39.39 -16.26 -11.65
N THR A 32 38.46 -16.81 -12.44
CA THR A 32 37.87 -16.14 -13.61
C THR A 32 36.50 -15.58 -13.25
N VAL A 33 36.29 -14.28 -13.52
CA VAL A 33 35.06 -13.57 -13.17
C VAL A 33 34.38 -13.06 -14.43
N GLY A 34 33.13 -13.47 -14.67
CA GLY A 34 32.33 -12.99 -15.79
C GLY A 34 31.92 -11.52 -15.62
N VAL A 35 32.12 -10.72 -16.67
CA VAL A 35 31.75 -9.30 -16.73
C VAL A 35 30.97 -9.05 -18.01
N TYR A 36 29.76 -8.52 -17.87
CA TYR A 36 28.92 -8.10 -19.00
C TYR A 36 28.70 -6.59 -18.97
N GLN A 37 28.18 -6.02 -20.06
CA GLN A 37 28.01 -4.58 -20.18
C GLN A 37 26.77 -4.08 -19.42
N ASN A 38 26.97 -3.64 -18.17
CA ASN A 38 25.92 -3.10 -17.28
C ASN A 38 26.46 -1.93 -16.43
N ASP A 39 26.92 -0.87 -17.11
CA ASP A 39 27.41 0.36 -16.48
C ASP A 39 26.27 1.05 -15.68
N PRO A 40 26.46 1.45 -14.41
CA PRO A 40 27.71 1.52 -13.63
C PRO A 40 27.97 0.35 -12.66
N LYS A 41 27.13 -0.68 -12.68
CA LYS A 41 27.27 -1.82 -11.76
C LYS A 41 28.50 -2.66 -12.11
N VAL A 42 28.65 -3.02 -13.38
CA VAL A 42 29.77 -3.84 -13.88
C VAL A 42 29.86 -3.66 -15.38
N PHE A 43 31.04 -3.35 -15.92
CA PHE A 43 31.22 -3.11 -17.35
C PHE A 43 32.70 -3.15 -17.76
N ILE A 44 32.96 -3.16 -19.06
CA ILE A 44 34.30 -2.96 -19.62
C ILE A 44 34.39 -1.53 -20.14
N ASP A 45 35.42 -0.79 -19.72
CA ASP A 45 35.66 0.57 -20.20
C ASP A 45 36.24 0.60 -21.62
N SER A 46 36.30 1.79 -22.23
CA SER A 46 36.87 1.98 -23.57
C SER A 46 38.36 1.59 -23.68
N GLY A 47 39.04 1.40 -22.55
CA GLY A 47 40.42 0.93 -22.48
C GLY A 47 40.55 -0.58 -22.28
N GLY A 48 39.43 -1.33 -22.35
CA GLY A 48 39.41 -2.79 -22.19
C GLY A 48 39.55 -3.28 -20.75
N ARG A 49 39.35 -2.41 -19.75
CA ARG A 49 39.47 -2.76 -18.32
C ARG A 49 38.09 -2.93 -17.69
N ALA A 50 37.93 -3.95 -16.86
CA ALA A 50 36.73 -4.11 -16.04
C ALA A 50 36.63 -2.97 -15.01
N ARG A 51 35.44 -2.37 -14.90
CA ARG A 51 35.12 -1.26 -14.01
C ARG A 51 33.69 -1.42 -13.46
N GLY A 52 33.37 -0.67 -12.41
CA GLY A 52 32.04 -0.61 -11.82
C GLY A 52 32.02 -1.07 -10.36
N PHE A 53 30.87 -0.88 -9.73
CA PHE A 53 30.61 -1.23 -8.33
C PHE A 53 31.07 -2.65 -7.96
N TRP A 54 30.70 -3.65 -8.76
CA TRP A 54 31.04 -5.05 -8.48
C TRP A 54 32.53 -5.33 -8.65
N VAL A 55 33.23 -4.61 -9.52
CA VAL A 55 34.67 -4.80 -9.76
C VAL A 55 35.47 -4.31 -8.56
N ASP A 56 35.11 -3.17 -7.98
CA ASP A 56 35.81 -2.61 -6.82
C ASP A 56 35.66 -3.50 -5.58
N ILE A 57 34.45 -4.00 -5.32
CA ILE A 57 34.19 -4.93 -4.22
C ILE A 57 34.92 -6.26 -4.43
N THR A 58 34.81 -6.84 -5.63
CA THR A 58 35.46 -8.13 -5.94
C THR A 58 36.99 -8.04 -5.86
N SER A 59 37.55 -6.88 -6.23
CA SER A 59 38.99 -6.61 -6.11
C SER A 59 39.44 -6.52 -4.66
N ASP A 60 38.65 -5.89 -3.77
CA ASP A 60 38.96 -5.85 -2.33
C ASP A 60 38.86 -7.23 -1.69
N ILE A 61 37.79 -7.98 -1.99
CA ILE A 61 37.62 -9.37 -1.53
C ILE A 61 38.80 -10.21 -2.00
N GLY A 62 39.14 -10.14 -3.29
CA GLY A 62 40.27 -10.86 -3.86
C GLY A 62 41.60 -10.51 -3.21
N ARG A 63 41.83 -9.24 -2.84
CA ARG A 63 43.04 -8.83 -2.12
C ARG A 63 43.10 -9.45 -0.71
N VAL A 64 41.99 -9.50 0.02
CA VAL A 64 41.94 -10.03 1.40
C VAL A 64 41.97 -11.56 1.42
N GLU A 65 41.29 -12.21 0.48
CA GLU A 65 41.21 -13.66 0.34
C GLU A 65 42.35 -14.24 -0.52
N ASN A 66 43.31 -13.40 -0.95
CA ASN A 66 44.49 -13.77 -1.76
C ASN A 66 44.14 -14.45 -3.10
N TRP A 67 43.28 -13.80 -3.90
CA TRP A 67 42.85 -14.22 -5.22
C TRP A 67 43.57 -13.44 -6.33
N ALA A 68 43.96 -14.15 -7.39
CA ALA A 68 44.38 -13.56 -8.65
C ALA A 68 43.19 -13.53 -9.60
N VAL A 69 42.49 -12.39 -9.64
CA VAL A 69 41.23 -12.22 -10.38
C VAL A 69 41.51 -11.89 -11.84
N THR A 70 40.91 -12.66 -12.76
CA THR A 70 40.91 -12.39 -14.20
C THR A 70 39.48 -12.16 -14.66
N TYR A 71 39.20 -10.95 -15.15
CA TYR A 71 37.87 -10.62 -15.65
C TYR A 71 37.72 -11.06 -17.11
N VAL A 72 36.64 -11.77 -17.41
CA VAL A 72 36.32 -12.31 -18.73
C VAL A 72 35.10 -11.56 -19.26
N PRO A 73 35.25 -10.76 -20.34
CA PRO A 73 34.12 -10.08 -20.96
C PRO A 73 33.24 -11.09 -21.71
N CYS A 74 31.94 -11.06 -21.46
CA CYS A 74 30.95 -11.90 -22.14
C CYS A 74 29.59 -11.18 -22.22
N GLU A 75 28.75 -11.57 -23.17
CA GLU A 75 27.34 -11.16 -23.19
C GLU A 75 26.57 -11.86 -22.05
N TRP A 76 25.49 -11.26 -21.55
CA TRP A 76 24.75 -11.76 -20.37
C TRP A 76 24.44 -13.27 -20.44
N ASN A 77 23.82 -13.72 -21.54
CA ASN A 77 23.47 -15.12 -21.77
C ASN A 77 24.71 -16.03 -21.86
N GLN A 78 25.78 -15.53 -22.46
CA GLN A 78 27.03 -16.28 -22.59
C GLN A 78 27.71 -16.44 -21.23
N CYS A 79 27.70 -15.41 -20.38
CA CYS A 79 28.24 -15.50 -19.03
C CYS A 79 27.51 -16.57 -18.20
N LEU A 80 26.17 -16.60 -18.26
CA LEU A 80 25.36 -17.62 -17.57
C LEU A 80 25.67 -19.05 -18.05
N GLN A 81 25.85 -19.24 -19.35
CA GLN A 81 26.23 -20.55 -19.90
C GLN A 81 27.67 -20.95 -19.51
N GLN A 82 28.60 -19.99 -19.47
CA GLN A 82 29.98 -20.26 -19.12
C GLN A 82 30.16 -20.60 -17.63
N ILE A 83 29.40 -19.98 -16.73
CA ILE A 83 29.41 -20.33 -15.29
C ILE A 83 28.75 -21.70 -15.08
N GLU A 84 27.65 -22.02 -15.78
CA GLU A 84 27.01 -23.35 -15.76
C GLU A 84 27.97 -24.46 -16.23
N GLN A 85 28.75 -24.18 -17.29
CA GLN A 85 29.74 -25.12 -17.84
C GLN A 85 31.06 -25.16 -17.03
N GLY A 86 31.18 -24.40 -15.94
CA GLY A 86 32.40 -24.32 -15.12
C GLY A 86 33.60 -23.68 -15.82
N GLN A 87 33.37 -22.91 -16.89
CA GLN A 87 34.41 -22.13 -17.59
C GLN A 87 34.71 -20.80 -16.88
N LEU A 88 33.72 -20.27 -16.17
CA LEU A 88 33.88 -19.18 -15.21
C LEU A 88 33.86 -19.75 -13.80
N ASP A 89 34.60 -19.12 -12.89
CA ASP A 89 34.58 -19.48 -11.47
C ASP A 89 33.56 -18.68 -10.67
N LEU A 90 33.26 -17.47 -11.11
CA LEU A 90 32.41 -16.53 -10.40
C LEU A 90 31.68 -15.61 -11.39
N MET A 91 30.41 -15.35 -11.13
CA MET A 91 29.63 -14.32 -11.81
C MET A 91 29.09 -13.32 -10.79
N VAL A 92 29.06 -12.05 -11.18
CA VAL A 92 28.60 -10.93 -10.35
C VAL A 92 27.30 -10.37 -10.89
N ASP A 93 26.58 -9.60 -10.07
CA ASP A 93 25.37 -8.88 -10.50
C ASP A 93 24.23 -9.82 -10.96
N VAL A 94 24.11 -11.00 -10.36
CA VAL A 94 23.08 -11.99 -10.71
C VAL A 94 21.92 -11.90 -9.72
N ALA A 95 20.71 -11.78 -10.26
CA ALA A 95 19.49 -11.78 -9.44
C ALA A 95 19.08 -13.21 -9.06
N TYR A 96 18.71 -13.40 -7.79
CA TYR A 96 18.18 -14.66 -7.27
C TYR A 96 16.83 -15.02 -7.92
N SER A 97 16.67 -16.28 -8.30
CA SER A 97 15.39 -16.92 -8.66
C SER A 97 15.46 -18.40 -8.35
N ASP A 98 14.32 -19.02 -8.04
CA ASP A 98 14.24 -20.45 -7.70
C ASP A 98 14.82 -21.31 -8.84
N THR A 99 14.53 -20.96 -10.10
CA THR A 99 15.07 -21.65 -11.29
C THR A 99 16.59 -21.55 -11.45
N ARG A 100 17.22 -20.53 -10.88
CA ARG A 100 18.68 -20.34 -10.95
C ARG A 100 19.39 -20.97 -9.75
N ASP A 101 18.72 -21.03 -8.62
CA ASP A 101 19.19 -21.74 -7.41
C ASP A 101 19.30 -23.27 -7.67
N GLU A 102 18.56 -23.79 -8.65
CA GLU A 102 18.69 -25.17 -9.13
C GLU A 102 19.98 -25.44 -9.92
N VAL A 103 20.64 -24.40 -10.46
CA VAL A 103 21.77 -24.53 -11.40
C VAL A 103 23.05 -23.89 -10.85
N PHE A 104 22.92 -22.96 -9.91
CA PHE A 104 24.04 -22.22 -9.35
C PHE A 104 23.92 -22.03 -7.85
N ASP A 105 25.07 -21.94 -7.17
CA ASP A 105 25.10 -21.59 -5.76
C ASP A 105 25.25 -20.07 -5.57
N PHE A 106 24.39 -19.52 -4.71
CA PHE A 106 24.36 -18.09 -4.39
C PHE A 106 25.05 -17.80 -3.06
N ASN A 107 25.71 -16.64 -2.95
CA ASN A 107 26.17 -16.15 -1.66
C ASN A 107 24.97 -15.71 -0.80
N THR A 108 25.06 -15.86 0.53
CA THR A 108 23.93 -15.63 1.45
C THR A 108 23.57 -14.14 1.56
N ILE A 109 24.58 -13.28 1.56
CA ILE A 109 24.38 -11.85 1.80
C ILE A 109 23.98 -11.14 0.51
N ILE A 110 22.85 -10.43 0.55
CA ILE A 110 22.43 -9.56 -0.56
C ILE A 110 23.45 -8.44 -0.71
N VAL A 111 24.12 -8.37 -1.85
CA VAL A 111 25.18 -7.39 -2.10
C VAL A 111 24.61 -6.05 -2.55
N LEU A 112 23.59 -6.09 -3.42
CA LEU A 112 22.93 -4.88 -3.94
C LEU A 112 21.46 -5.18 -4.22
N SER A 113 20.58 -4.22 -3.94
CA SER A 113 19.17 -4.26 -4.38
C SER A 113 18.97 -3.28 -5.52
N SER A 114 18.41 -3.74 -6.65
CA SER A 114 18.19 -2.91 -7.83
C SER A 114 16.75 -3.02 -8.33
N TRP A 115 16.12 -1.87 -8.59
CA TRP A 115 14.75 -1.81 -9.08
C TRP A 115 14.69 -1.87 -10.61
N SER A 116 13.67 -2.52 -11.14
CA SER A 116 13.35 -2.45 -12.57
C SER A 116 12.52 -1.20 -12.83
N GLN A 117 12.93 -0.39 -13.80
CA GLN A 117 12.31 0.88 -14.16
C GLN A 117 11.95 0.88 -15.63
N ILE A 118 10.72 1.29 -15.95
CA ILE A 118 10.27 1.43 -17.33
C ILE A 118 10.63 2.83 -17.86
N TYR A 119 11.16 2.87 -19.06
CA TYR A 119 11.38 4.09 -19.84
C TYR A 119 10.49 4.04 -21.08
N ALA A 120 9.85 5.16 -21.39
CA ALA A 120 8.98 5.30 -22.55
C ALA A 120 9.69 6.09 -23.65
N ARG A 121 9.35 5.81 -24.89
CA ARG A 121 9.76 6.66 -26.02
C ARG A 121 9.13 8.04 -25.89
N ARG A 122 9.81 9.07 -26.37
CA ARG A 122 9.27 10.43 -26.38
C ARG A 122 7.93 10.49 -27.13
N GLY A 123 6.89 11.00 -26.46
CA GLY A 123 5.52 11.06 -26.98
C GLY A 123 4.64 9.86 -26.65
N VAL A 124 5.20 8.82 -26.02
CA VAL A 124 4.44 7.73 -25.39
C VAL A 124 4.25 8.07 -23.92
N TYR A 125 3.01 7.98 -23.44
CA TYR A 125 2.64 8.26 -22.05
C TYR A 125 2.30 6.95 -21.36
N LEU A 126 3.04 6.62 -20.29
CA LEU A 126 2.86 5.43 -19.48
C LEU A 126 2.90 5.85 -18.00
N GLU A 127 1.77 5.70 -17.30
CA GLU A 127 1.67 5.99 -15.86
C GLU A 127 1.63 4.70 -15.03
N THR A 128 1.00 3.66 -15.58
CA THR A 128 0.77 2.39 -14.90
C THR A 128 1.29 1.23 -15.73
N ILE A 129 1.49 0.07 -15.08
CA ILE A 129 1.89 -1.16 -15.79
C ILE A 129 0.83 -1.64 -16.79
N LEU A 130 -0.44 -1.21 -16.62
CA LEU A 130 -1.55 -1.55 -17.50
C LEU A 130 -1.41 -0.87 -18.87
N ASP A 131 -0.74 0.29 -18.92
CA ASP A 131 -0.54 1.06 -20.16
C ASP A 131 0.43 0.36 -21.14
N LEU A 132 1.07 -0.73 -20.69
CA LEU A 132 1.88 -1.60 -21.54
C LEU A 132 1.02 -2.48 -22.46
N ASP A 133 -0.30 -2.55 -22.27
CA ASP A 133 -1.15 -3.39 -23.10
C ASP A 133 -1.00 -3.05 -24.59
N GLN A 134 -0.81 -4.08 -25.41
CA GLN A 134 -0.57 -3.98 -26.85
C GLN A 134 0.64 -3.13 -27.27
N ARG A 135 1.53 -2.75 -26.34
CA ARG A 135 2.76 -2.02 -26.64
C ARG A 135 3.92 -2.96 -26.93
N ARG A 136 4.85 -2.49 -27.75
CA ARG A 136 6.14 -3.16 -27.98
C ARG A 136 7.10 -2.75 -26.86
N VAL A 137 7.50 -3.72 -26.04
CA VAL A 137 8.31 -3.48 -24.83
C VAL A 137 9.62 -4.26 -24.95
N SER A 138 10.74 -3.55 -25.03
CA SER A 138 12.04 -4.22 -25.00
C SER A 138 12.37 -4.71 -23.58
N ILE A 139 12.97 -5.89 -23.50
CA ILE A 139 13.35 -6.54 -22.25
C ILE A 139 14.68 -7.29 -22.40
N LEU A 140 15.48 -7.33 -21.34
CA LEU A 140 16.73 -8.09 -21.36
C LEU A 140 16.43 -9.59 -21.48
N ALA A 141 16.97 -10.25 -22.51
CA ALA A 141 16.80 -11.67 -22.76
C ALA A 141 17.34 -12.51 -21.60
N SER A 142 16.53 -13.46 -21.11
CA SER A 142 16.85 -14.29 -19.94
C SER A 142 17.16 -13.49 -18.66
N GLY A 143 16.71 -12.23 -18.60
CA GLY A 143 16.75 -11.40 -17.40
C GLY A 143 15.61 -11.75 -16.44
N ILE A 144 15.83 -11.54 -15.14
CA ILE A 144 14.79 -11.77 -14.10
C ILE A 144 13.52 -10.95 -14.34
N GLN A 145 13.68 -9.81 -15.01
CA GLN A 145 12.60 -8.89 -15.38
C GLN A 145 11.54 -9.59 -16.25
N GLN A 146 11.94 -10.55 -17.09
CA GLN A 146 11.04 -11.25 -18.01
C GLN A 146 10.09 -12.20 -17.29
N GLU A 147 10.57 -12.90 -16.26
CA GLU A 147 9.77 -13.84 -15.47
C GLU A 147 8.74 -13.09 -14.63
N VAL A 148 9.22 -12.08 -13.89
CA VAL A 148 8.39 -11.24 -13.01
C VAL A 148 7.32 -10.48 -13.79
N LEU A 149 7.68 -9.97 -14.97
CA LEU A 149 6.73 -9.26 -15.82
C LEU A 149 5.67 -10.21 -16.37
N ARG A 150 6.03 -11.45 -16.75
CA ARG A 150 5.05 -12.45 -17.24
C ARG A 150 3.99 -12.79 -16.21
N GLU A 151 4.37 -12.94 -14.93
CA GLU A 151 3.41 -13.17 -13.85
C GLU A 151 2.44 -11.99 -13.70
N ARG A 152 2.95 -10.76 -13.74
CA ARG A 152 2.13 -9.54 -13.64
C ARG A 152 1.24 -9.35 -14.85
N ILE A 153 1.76 -9.55 -16.06
CA ILE A 153 0.99 -9.54 -17.31
C ILE A 153 -0.21 -10.50 -17.20
N LYS A 154 0.03 -11.72 -16.71
CA LYS A 154 -1.02 -12.74 -16.51
C LYS A 154 -2.03 -12.33 -15.43
N ALA A 155 -1.56 -11.74 -14.33
CA ALA A 155 -2.42 -11.30 -13.23
C ALA A 155 -3.33 -10.11 -13.64
N TYR A 156 -2.84 -9.21 -14.49
CA TYR A 156 -3.58 -8.03 -14.95
C TYR A 156 -4.31 -8.21 -16.28
N GLY A 157 -4.11 -9.33 -16.98
CA GLY A 157 -4.81 -9.63 -18.24
C GLY A 157 -4.37 -8.78 -19.44
N ILE A 158 -3.20 -8.16 -19.39
CA ILE A 158 -2.63 -7.35 -20.49
C ILE A 158 -1.79 -8.21 -21.44
N GLN A 159 -1.55 -7.75 -22.67
CA GLN A 159 -0.77 -8.46 -23.70
C GLN A 159 0.24 -7.53 -24.42
N PRO A 160 1.36 -7.15 -23.78
CA PRO A 160 2.46 -6.47 -24.45
C PRO A 160 3.23 -7.42 -25.40
N GLU A 161 3.74 -6.88 -26.51
CA GLU A 161 4.70 -7.56 -27.38
C GLU A 161 6.10 -7.40 -26.78
N LEU A 162 6.62 -8.46 -26.14
CA LEU A 162 7.94 -8.45 -25.54
C LEU A 162 9.03 -8.67 -26.60
N VAL A 163 9.95 -7.71 -26.73
CA VAL A 163 11.08 -7.75 -27.66
C VAL A 163 12.37 -8.05 -26.88
N PRO A 164 12.90 -9.29 -26.92
CA PRO A 164 14.12 -9.63 -26.19
C PRO A 164 15.35 -8.99 -26.84
N ILE A 165 16.23 -8.40 -26.02
CA ILE A 165 17.52 -7.82 -26.42
C ILE A 165 18.63 -8.31 -25.48
N ASP A 166 19.86 -8.40 -25.96
CA ASP A 166 21.00 -8.91 -25.19
C ASP A 166 21.74 -7.84 -24.34
N SER A 167 21.47 -6.54 -24.53
CA SER A 167 22.16 -5.46 -23.79
C SER A 167 21.29 -4.24 -23.48
N TYR A 168 21.49 -3.61 -22.31
CA TYR A 168 20.77 -2.39 -21.93
C TYR A 168 20.97 -1.20 -22.88
N PRO A 169 22.18 -0.92 -23.41
CA PRO A 169 22.37 0.12 -24.44
C PRO A 169 21.51 -0.10 -25.68
N GLY A 170 21.43 -1.35 -26.17
CA GLY A 170 20.57 -1.70 -27.32
C GLY A 170 19.09 -1.42 -27.07
N MET A 171 18.62 -1.52 -25.83
CA MET A 171 17.24 -1.20 -25.47
C MET A 171 16.94 0.31 -25.57
N PHE A 172 17.89 1.16 -25.18
CA PHE A 172 17.76 2.62 -25.31
C PHE A 172 17.90 3.07 -26.76
N GLU A 173 18.76 2.41 -27.55
CA GLU A 173 18.84 2.60 -29.00
C GLU A 173 17.49 2.29 -29.69
N GLN A 174 16.81 1.19 -29.32
CA GLN A 174 15.48 0.87 -29.87
C GLN A 174 14.39 1.88 -29.50
N LEU A 175 14.48 2.48 -28.31
CA LEU A 175 13.58 3.57 -27.92
C LEU A 175 13.82 4.83 -28.76
N GLU A 176 15.08 5.13 -29.06
CA GLU A 176 15.47 6.26 -29.91
C GLU A 176 15.05 6.06 -31.37
N THR A 177 15.26 4.86 -31.93
CA THR A 177 14.86 4.55 -33.31
C THR A 177 13.34 4.38 -33.48
N GLY A 178 12.60 4.24 -32.38
CA GLY A 178 11.16 4.02 -32.40
C GLY A 178 10.74 2.59 -32.70
N GLU A 179 11.66 1.63 -32.60
CA GLU A 179 11.37 0.21 -32.76
C GLU A 179 10.52 -0.34 -31.60
N VAL A 180 10.60 0.27 -30.42
CA VAL A 180 9.78 -0.09 -29.26
C VAL A 180 9.16 1.15 -28.61
N ASP A 181 8.04 0.96 -27.91
CA ASP A 181 7.35 2.04 -27.19
C ASP A 181 7.84 2.19 -25.75
N ALA A 182 8.35 1.11 -25.15
CA ALA A 182 8.90 1.08 -23.81
C ALA A 182 10.13 0.16 -23.70
N ALA A 183 11.02 0.45 -22.75
CA ALA A 183 12.15 -0.39 -22.39
C ALA A 183 12.21 -0.59 -20.87
N ILE A 184 12.54 -1.80 -20.43
CA ILE A 184 12.70 -2.13 -19.01
C ILE A 184 14.19 -2.24 -18.70
N VAL A 185 14.70 -1.32 -17.90
CA VAL A 185 16.12 -1.32 -17.50
C VAL A 185 16.25 -1.24 -15.98
N ASN A 186 17.42 -1.55 -15.46
CA ASN A 186 17.67 -1.34 -14.04
C ASN A 186 17.78 0.17 -13.73
N ASN A 187 17.36 0.56 -12.53
CA ASN A 187 17.29 1.95 -12.10
C ASN A 187 18.64 2.68 -12.14
N PHE A 188 19.77 2.00 -11.92
CA PHE A 188 21.10 2.61 -11.95
C PHE A 188 21.55 2.94 -13.37
N PHE A 189 21.43 1.98 -14.30
CA PHE A 189 21.68 2.22 -15.72
C PHE A 189 20.79 3.34 -16.26
N GLY A 190 19.48 3.25 -15.98
CA GLY A 190 18.51 4.24 -16.44
C GLY A 190 18.80 5.64 -15.92
N ASN A 191 19.15 5.80 -14.64
CA ASN A 191 19.50 7.11 -14.08
C ASN A 191 20.76 7.70 -14.72
N LYS A 192 21.76 6.88 -15.04
CA LYS A 192 23.02 7.34 -15.64
C LYS A 192 22.85 7.76 -17.09
N PHE A 193 22.18 6.95 -17.90
CA PHE A 193 22.16 7.12 -19.36
C PHE A 193 20.89 7.79 -19.90
N SER A 194 19.79 7.85 -19.15
CA SER A 194 18.58 8.53 -19.66
C SER A 194 18.77 10.00 -20.08
N PRO A 195 19.71 10.80 -19.51
CA PRO A 195 20.00 12.13 -20.04
C PRO A 195 20.62 12.15 -21.44
N ASP A 196 21.27 11.05 -21.85
CA ASP A 196 21.99 10.94 -23.13
C ASP A 196 21.07 10.51 -24.28
N TYR A 197 19.87 10.00 -23.97
CA TYR A 197 18.90 9.49 -24.95
C TYR A 197 17.58 10.28 -24.90
N PRO A 198 16.85 10.40 -26.03
CA PRO A 198 15.56 11.09 -26.06
C PRO A 198 14.42 10.22 -25.50
N VAL A 199 14.54 9.78 -24.25
CA VAL A 199 13.59 8.87 -23.57
C VAL A 199 12.93 9.55 -22.37
N ASN A 200 11.69 9.16 -22.07
CA ASN A 200 10.96 9.63 -20.91
C ASN A 200 11.07 8.60 -19.78
N LYS A 201 11.63 9.01 -18.65
CA LYS A 201 11.58 8.20 -17.42
C LYS A 201 10.14 8.16 -16.90
N THR A 202 9.59 6.95 -16.73
CA THR A 202 8.24 6.77 -16.16
C THR A 202 8.31 6.65 -14.63
N ASN A 203 7.16 6.66 -13.96
CA ASN A 203 7.08 6.34 -12.53
C ASN A 203 6.86 4.84 -12.26
N ILE A 204 6.89 4.00 -13.30
CA ILE A 204 6.63 2.56 -13.19
C ILE A 204 7.91 1.84 -12.76
N LEU A 205 8.01 1.62 -11.46
CA LEU A 205 9.03 0.81 -10.80
C LEU A 205 8.42 -0.52 -10.35
N PHE A 206 9.11 -1.63 -10.57
CA PHE A 206 8.64 -2.91 -10.04
C PHE A 206 9.78 -3.85 -9.67
N ASN A 207 9.49 -4.69 -8.67
CA ASN A 207 10.27 -5.81 -8.16
C ASN A 207 11.76 -5.53 -7.93
N PRO A 208 12.19 -5.25 -6.68
CA PRO A 208 13.59 -5.09 -6.38
C PRO A 208 14.32 -6.43 -6.54
N ALA A 209 15.21 -6.51 -7.53
CA ALA A 209 16.09 -7.65 -7.71
C ALA A 209 17.15 -7.64 -6.60
N ARG A 210 17.20 -8.73 -5.82
CA ARG A 210 18.27 -9.00 -4.87
C ARG A 210 19.44 -9.59 -5.65
N LEU A 211 20.56 -8.87 -5.69
CA LEU A 211 21.72 -9.21 -6.51
C LEU A 211 22.82 -9.83 -5.65
N HIS A 212 23.39 -10.91 -6.18
CA HIS A 212 24.31 -11.80 -5.49
C HIS A 212 25.52 -12.13 -6.38
N TYR A 213 26.54 -12.67 -5.73
CA TYR A 213 27.58 -13.46 -6.36
C TYR A 213 27.08 -14.89 -6.59
N VAL A 214 27.48 -15.45 -7.73
CA VAL A 214 27.08 -16.79 -8.14
C VAL A 214 28.29 -17.60 -8.59
N VAL A 215 28.35 -18.85 -8.17
CA VAL A 215 29.38 -19.83 -8.57
C VAL A 215 28.72 -21.07 -9.18
N PRO A 216 29.46 -21.93 -9.90
CA PRO A 216 28.91 -23.21 -10.37
C PRO A 216 28.43 -24.06 -9.19
N GLU A 217 27.42 -24.90 -9.42
CA GLU A 217 26.86 -25.83 -8.42
C GLU A 217 27.97 -26.58 -7.65
N GLY A 218 27.86 -26.58 -6.32
CA GLY A 218 28.79 -27.23 -5.39
C GLY A 218 29.99 -26.38 -4.97
N ASP A 219 30.06 -25.11 -5.38
CA ASP A 219 31.14 -24.14 -5.09
C ASP A 219 32.54 -24.81 -5.07
N PRO A 220 33.04 -25.32 -6.21
CA PRO A 220 34.25 -26.15 -6.26
C PRO A 220 35.50 -25.42 -5.76
N LYS A 221 35.45 -24.08 -5.79
CA LYS A 221 36.50 -23.19 -5.30
C LYS A 221 36.15 -22.56 -3.94
N GLN A 222 35.11 -22.98 -3.24
CA GLN A 222 34.76 -22.48 -1.89
C GLN A 222 34.87 -20.94 -1.78
N LEU A 223 34.39 -20.23 -2.81
CA LEU A 223 34.49 -18.77 -2.89
C LEU A 223 33.43 -18.11 -2.03
N LEU A 224 32.21 -18.67 -1.98
CA LEU A 224 31.05 -18.05 -1.33
C LEU A 224 31.26 -17.78 0.17
N PRO A 225 31.85 -18.70 0.98
CA PRO A 225 32.09 -18.43 2.41
C PRO A 225 33.11 -17.30 2.65
N GLY A 226 34.05 -17.11 1.72
CA GLY A 226 34.98 -15.97 1.76
C GLY A 226 34.26 -14.66 1.42
N ILE A 227 33.44 -14.69 0.36
CA ILE A 227 32.60 -13.55 -0.06
C ILE A 227 31.68 -13.12 1.08
N ASP A 228 30.88 -14.01 1.67
CA ASP A 228 29.93 -13.65 2.73
C ASP A 228 30.62 -13.10 3.98
N ARG A 229 31.81 -13.61 4.32
CA ARG A 229 32.60 -13.09 5.44
C ARG A 229 33.10 -11.67 5.18
N GLN A 230 33.62 -11.41 3.98
CA GLN A 230 34.09 -10.08 3.62
C GLN A 230 32.93 -9.10 3.43
N MET A 231 31.82 -9.53 2.82
CA MET A 231 30.62 -8.72 2.67
C MET A 231 30.03 -8.31 4.02
N SER A 232 29.99 -9.23 5.01
CA SER A 232 29.60 -8.90 6.39
C SER A 232 30.48 -7.79 6.98
N ARG A 233 31.79 -7.86 6.75
CA ARG A 233 32.76 -6.86 7.22
C ARG A 233 32.56 -5.50 6.53
N LEU A 234 32.44 -5.52 5.20
CA LEU A 234 32.29 -4.31 4.39
C LEU A 234 30.98 -3.58 4.69
N LEU A 235 29.88 -4.30 4.88
CA LEU A 235 28.57 -3.70 5.19
C LEU A 235 28.51 -3.04 6.57
N GLN A 236 29.32 -3.50 7.53
CA GLN A 236 29.38 -2.95 8.89
C GLN A 236 30.24 -1.68 9.00
N ASP A 237 31.22 -1.50 8.11
CA ASP A 237 32.15 -0.37 8.11
C ASP A 237 31.72 0.67 7.07
N ARG A 238 31.31 1.87 7.53
CA ARG A 238 30.85 2.96 6.64
C ARG A 238 31.96 3.57 5.78
N ASP A 239 33.22 3.39 6.16
CA ASP A 239 34.36 3.87 5.39
C ASP A 239 34.92 2.79 4.45
N SER A 240 34.23 1.66 4.32
CA SER A 240 34.67 0.54 3.52
C SER A 240 34.59 0.81 2.01
N VAL A 241 35.29 -0.04 1.24
CA VAL A 241 35.26 -0.02 -0.24
C VAL A 241 33.84 -0.16 -0.78
N TYR A 242 32.93 -0.82 -0.05
CA TYR A 242 31.53 -0.96 -0.44
C TYR A 242 30.80 0.39 -0.53
N TYR A 243 30.85 1.19 0.53
CA TYR A 243 30.19 2.50 0.56
C TYR A 243 30.89 3.53 -0.36
N GLN A 244 32.21 3.43 -0.50
CA GLN A 244 32.96 4.21 -1.48
C GLN A 244 32.52 3.89 -2.92
N ALA A 245 32.34 2.59 -3.23
CA ALA A 245 31.85 2.15 -4.53
C ALA A 245 30.39 2.58 -4.78
N ILE A 246 29.52 2.59 -3.75
CA ILE A 246 28.17 3.18 -3.86
C ILE A 246 28.26 4.66 -4.25
N ALA A 247 29.03 5.46 -3.50
CA ALA A 247 29.16 6.89 -3.73
C ALA A 247 29.79 7.21 -5.11
N GLN A 248 30.75 6.39 -5.54
CA GLN A 248 31.44 6.59 -6.82
C GLN A 248 30.61 6.17 -8.03
N TRP A 249 29.87 5.07 -7.94
CA TRP A 249 29.25 4.43 -9.11
C TRP A 249 27.73 4.52 -9.14
N LEU A 250 27.06 4.47 -7.99
CA LEU A 250 25.61 4.27 -7.90
C LEU A 250 24.86 5.52 -7.44
N GLU A 251 25.53 6.45 -6.76
CA GLU A 251 25.00 7.76 -6.43
C GLU A 251 25.24 8.75 -7.60
N PRO A 252 24.29 9.67 -7.87
CA PRO A 252 24.54 10.76 -8.79
C PRO A 252 25.72 11.60 -8.25
N PRO A 253 26.63 12.09 -9.10
CA PRO A 253 27.76 12.90 -8.65
C PRO A 253 27.24 14.07 -7.80
N GLU A 254 27.87 14.32 -6.64
CA GLU A 254 27.54 15.48 -5.80
C GLU A 254 27.48 16.73 -6.69
N THR A 255 26.31 17.34 -6.77
CA THR A 255 26.15 18.64 -7.42
C THR A 255 26.96 19.66 -6.63
N PHE A 256 28.13 20.02 -7.16
CA PHE A 256 28.94 21.21 -6.86
C PHE A 256 28.73 21.83 -5.46
N ASN A 257 29.54 21.41 -4.50
CA ASN A 257 29.55 21.93 -3.14
C ASN A 257 30.35 23.26 -3.09
N TRP A 258 29.66 24.40 -2.93
CA TRP A 258 30.23 25.77 -2.97
C TRP A 258 31.34 26.04 -1.94
N LEU A 259 31.48 25.22 -0.89
CA LEU A 259 32.51 25.38 0.15
C LEU A 259 33.93 24.98 -0.30
N SER A 260 34.08 24.08 -1.27
CA SER A 260 35.42 23.63 -1.72
C SER A 260 36.16 24.69 -2.56
N LEU A 261 35.43 25.52 -3.31
CA LEU A 261 36.00 26.67 -4.03
C LEU A 261 36.58 27.71 -3.06
N GLN A 262 35.98 27.88 -1.88
CA GLN A 262 36.42 28.88 -0.90
C GLN A 262 37.85 28.61 -0.41
N ASN A 263 38.22 27.34 -0.20
CA ASN A 263 39.57 26.94 0.23
C ASN A 263 40.62 27.06 -0.89
N PHE A 264 40.21 26.83 -2.14
CA PHE A 264 41.06 27.07 -3.32
C PHE A 264 41.36 28.58 -3.50
N PHE A 265 40.36 29.45 -3.34
CA PHE A 265 40.55 30.90 -3.40
C PHE A 265 41.39 31.45 -2.24
N PHE A 266 41.28 30.88 -1.05
CA PHE A 266 42.10 31.27 0.10
C PHE A 266 43.59 30.96 -0.12
N SER A 267 43.89 29.83 -0.76
CA SER A 267 45.24 29.44 -1.16
C SER A 267 45.82 30.40 -2.22
N LEU A 268 44.99 30.85 -3.16
CA LEU A 268 45.36 31.77 -4.24
C LEU A 268 45.78 33.16 -3.72
N ILE A 269 45.12 33.65 -2.66
CA ILE A 269 45.39 34.97 -2.05
C ILE A 269 46.78 35.05 -1.42
N VAL A 270 47.33 33.92 -0.93
CA VAL A 270 48.65 33.87 -0.29
C VAL A 270 49.79 33.88 -1.33
N TYR A 271 49.61 33.28 -2.50
CA TYR A 271 50.67 33.16 -3.52
C TYR A 271 50.67 34.26 -4.59
N LEU A 272 49.53 34.94 -4.80
CA LEU A 272 49.36 36.03 -5.77
C LEU A 272 50.34 37.22 -5.63
N PRO A 273 50.73 37.67 -4.43
CA PRO A 273 51.66 38.81 -4.28
C PRO A 273 53.07 38.51 -4.82
N PHE A 274 53.52 37.25 -4.71
CA PHE A 274 54.84 36.83 -5.18
C PHE A 274 54.91 36.69 -6.72
N LEU A 275 53.81 36.27 -7.34
CA LEU A 275 53.68 36.23 -8.81
C LEU A 275 53.55 37.63 -9.42
N PHE A 276 52.89 38.55 -8.72
CA PHE A 276 52.71 39.94 -9.18
C PHE A 276 54.04 40.71 -9.28
N LEU A 277 54.99 40.45 -8.38
CA LEU A 277 56.32 41.07 -8.41
C LEU A 277 57.16 40.60 -9.62
N GLY A 278 57.04 39.31 -10.00
CA GLY A 278 57.68 38.78 -11.22
C GLY A 278 57.05 39.29 -12.51
N TRP A 279 55.72 39.46 -12.52
CA TRP A 279 54.99 40.00 -13.66
C TRP A 279 55.26 41.49 -13.92
N PHE A 280 55.46 42.27 -12.86
CA PHE A 280 55.76 43.70 -12.96
C PHE A 280 57.02 43.99 -13.77
N ILE A 281 58.04 43.13 -13.65
CA ILE A 281 59.30 43.22 -14.39
C ILE A 281 59.08 42.92 -15.89
N LEU A 282 58.20 41.98 -16.23
CA LEU A 282 57.86 41.61 -17.61
C LEU A 282 56.96 42.63 -18.31
N ARG A 283 56.07 43.32 -17.57
CA ARG A 283 55.11 44.28 -18.14
C ARG A 283 55.76 45.55 -18.67
N ASN A 284 56.86 45.99 -18.06
CA ASN A 284 57.64 47.11 -18.57
C ASN A 284 58.27 46.82 -19.96
N TYR A 285 58.54 45.55 -20.27
CA TYR A 285 59.02 45.14 -21.59
C TYR A 285 57.92 45.18 -22.67
N SER A 286 56.66 44.87 -22.29
CA SER A 286 55.53 44.79 -23.22
C SER A 286 54.98 46.15 -23.69
N LEU A 287 55.29 47.25 -23.00
CA LEU A 287 54.84 48.61 -23.36
C LEU A 287 55.30 49.07 -24.76
N LYS A 288 56.40 48.50 -25.28
CA LYS A 288 56.84 48.73 -26.67
C LYS A 288 55.91 48.07 -27.72
N LYS A 289 55.07 47.12 -27.32
CA LYS A 289 54.08 46.41 -28.17
C LYS A 289 52.76 47.19 -28.33
N GLU A 290 52.53 48.17 -27.47
CA GLU A 290 51.29 48.94 -27.33
C GLU A 290 50.93 49.79 -28.56
N ILE A 291 51.92 50.19 -29.36
CA ILE A 291 51.69 51.01 -30.56
C ILE A 291 50.92 50.23 -31.65
N LYS A 292 51.02 48.89 -31.65
CA LYS A 292 50.27 48.01 -32.56
C LYS A 292 48.80 47.79 -32.13
N ARG A 293 48.47 48.15 -30.90
CA ARG A 293 47.16 47.93 -30.24
C ARG A 293 46.08 48.90 -30.72
N ARG A 294 46.45 50.10 -31.20
CA ARG A 294 45.49 51.18 -31.51
C ARG A 294 44.53 50.84 -32.66
N ASN A 295 44.99 50.17 -33.71
CA ASN A 295 44.14 49.81 -34.85
C ASN A 295 43.20 48.62 -34.56
N GLN A 296 43.45 47.85 -33.51
CA GLN A 296 42.62 46.72 -33.10
C GLN A 296 41.45 47.17 -32.20
N ILE A 297 41.57 48.34 -31.56
CA ILE A 297 40.59 48.87 -30.60
C ILE A 297 39.30 49.31 -31.31
N GLU A 298 39.41 49.86 -32.51
CA GLU A 298 38.27 50.38 -33.27
C GLU A 298 37.35 49.26 -33.79
N THR A 299 37.94 48.18 -34.31
CA THR A 299 37.20 46.97 -34.75
C THR A 299 36.56 46.23 -33.57
N ASN A 300 37.27 46.14 -32.43
CA ASN A 300 36.73 45.54 -31.21
C ASN A 300 35.57 46.34 -30.60
N LEU A 301 35.53 47.67 -30.79
CA LEU A 301 34.47 48.51 -30.22
C LEU A 301 33.11 48.23 -30.89
N LEU A 302 33.10 48.10 -32.21
CA LEU A 302 31.90 47.75 -33.00
C LEU A 302 31.42 46.32 -32.71
N GLU A 303 32.33 45.34 -32.66
CA GLU A 303 31.99 43.97 -32.28
C GLU A 303 31.51 43.87 -30.82
N SER A 304 32.09 44.66 -29.90
CA SER A 304 31.67 44.68 -28.51
C SER A 304 30.27 45.28 -28.36
N GLN A 305 29.93 46.35 -29.09
CA GLN A 305 28.58 46.94 -29.06
C GLN A 305 27.52 45.98 -29.59
N GLN A 306 27.78 45.29 -30.72
CA GLN A 306 26.87 44.26 -31.22
C GLN A 306 26.77 43.04 -30.30
N ARG A 307 27.89 42.64 -29.66
CA ARG A 307 27.92 41.54 -28.68
C ARG A 307 27.11 41.89 -27.42
N TYR A 308 27.22 43.12 -26.90
CA TYR A 308 26.43 43.57 -25.76
C TYR A 308 24.93 43.65 -26.09
N ALA A 309 24.56 44.17 -27.25
CA ALA A 309 23.15 44.20 -27.70
C ALA A 309 22.55 42.80 -27.84
N ASN A 310 23.30 41.85 -28.42
CA ASN A 310 22.84 40.46 -28.55
C ASN A 310 22.76 39.75 -27.19
N LEU A 311 23.74 39.91 -26.31
CA LEU A 311 23.70 39.32 -24.96
C LEU A 311 22.52 39.85 -24.13
N ALA A 312 22.25 41.16 -24.19
CA ALA A 312 21.14 41.79 -23.48
C ALA A 312 19.75 41.35 -24.00
N ASN A 313 19.65 40.92 -25.27
CA ASN A 313 18.40 40.46 -25.88
C ASN A 313 18.22 38.93 -25.91
N THR A 314 19.29 38.16 -25.73
CA THR A 314 19.23 36.68 -25.70
C THR A 314 18.81 36.17 -24.31
N VAL A 315 19.06 36.93 -23.26
CA VAL A 315 18.66 36.59 -21.90
C VAL A 315 17.24 37.10 -21.65
N SER A 316 16.36 36.24 -21.14
CA SER A 316 14.97 36.54 -20.79
C SER A 316 14.85 37.42 -19.53
N ILE A 317 15.56 38.55 -19.50
CA ILE A 317 15.61 39.53 -18.41
C ILE A 317 15.31 40.91 -19.00
N GLY A 318 14.40 41.64 -18.35
CA GLY A 318 14.10 43.02 -18.73
C GLY A 318 15.19 43.92 -18.18
N ILE A 319 15.86 44.70 -19.03
CA ILE A 319 16.91 45.64 -18.62
C ILE A 319 16.41 47.04 -18.91
N PHE A 320 16.48 47.91 -17.90
CA PHE A 320 16.21 49.33 -18.08
C PHE A 320 17.26 50.19 -17.38
N ARG A 321 17.48 51.38 -17.92
CA ARG A 321 18.40 52.38 -17.38
C ARG A 321 17.65 53.68 -17.21
N THR A 322 17.92 54.41 -16.14
CA THR A 322 17.27 55.68 -15.83
C THR A 322 18.28 56.81 -15.63
N ASN A 323 17.82 58.05 -15.80
CA ASN A 323 18.57 59.24 -15.39
C ASN A 323 18.40 59.51 -13.88
N LEU A 324 19.04 60.57 -13.37
CA LEU A 324 18.91 60.99 -11.97
C LEU A 324 17.50 61.43 -11.54
N ARG A 325 16.58 61.63 -12.50
CA ARG A 325 15.16 61.90 -12.25
C ARG A 325 14.30 60.63 -12.28
N HIS A 326 14.93 59.44 -12.35
CA HIS A 326 14.30 58.12 -12.46
C HIS A 326 13.51 57.89 -13.76
N GLU A 327 13.71 58.73 -14.78
CA GLU A 327 13.11 58.55 -16.10
C GLU A 327 13.93 57.54 -16.91
N CYS A 328 13.26 56.58 -17.55
CA CYS A 328 13.92 55.57 -18.37
C CYS A 328 14.59 56.20 -19.61
N ILE A 329 15.90 56.01 -19.73
CA ILE A 329 16.73 56.44 -20.88
C ILE A 329 17.13 55.29 -21.80
N TYR A 330 16.97 54.05 -21.34
CA TYR A 330 17.17 52.84 -22.15
C TYR A 330 16.28 51.72 -21.60
N VAL A 331 15.71 50.93 -22.49
CA VAL A 331 15.00 49.68 -22.20
C VAL A 331 15.36 48.65 -23.26
N ASN A 332 15.54 47.38 -22.90
CA ASN A 332 15.70 46.31 -23.89
C ASN A 332 14.34 45.78 -24.37
N ASP A 333 14.36 44.99 -25.46
CA ASP A 333 13.13 44.45 -26.06
C ASP A 333 12.35 43.55 -25.10
N TYR A 334 13.06 42.81 -24.25
CA TYR A 334 12.42 41.91 -23.28
C TYR A 334 11.67 42.66 -22.18
N TYR A 335 12.19 43.80 -21.70
CA TYR A 335 11.49 44.68 -20.75
C TYR A 335 10.13 45.13 -21.32
N CYS A 336 10.13 45.55 -22.59
CA CYS A 336 8.92 46.00 -23.28
C CYS A 336 7.90 44.86 -23.44
N LYS A 337 8.36 43.66 -23.83
CA LYS A 337 7.52 42.45 -23.93
C LYS A 337 6.91 42.06 -22.59
N LEU A 338 7.70 42.11 -21.52
CA LEU A 338 7.32 41.67 -20.18
C LEU A 338 6.24 42.57 -19.57
N LEU A 339 6.29 43.87 -19.84
CA LEU A 339 5.30 44.86 -19.37
C LEU A 339 4.16 45.13 -20.38
N ALA A 340 4.22 44.53 -21.58
CA ALA A 340 3.30 44.79 -22.69
C ALA A 340 3.20 46.29 -23.06
N ILE A 341 4.34 46.97 -23.10
CA ILE A 341 4.44 48.41 -23.44
C ILE A 341 5.33 48.61 -24.67
N GLN A 342 5.08 49.69 -25.41
CA GLN A 342 5.95 50.08 -26.52
C GLN A 342 7.21 50.78 -26.01
N PRO A 343 8.38 50.63 -26.66
CA PRO A 343 9.62 51.29 -26.23
C PRO A 343 9.48 52.81 -26.10
N GLU A 344 8.74 53.45 -27.01
CA GLU A 344 8.45 54.89 -27.01
C GLU A 344 7.61 55.32 -25.79
N GLU A 345 6.77 54.44 -25.27
CA GLU A 345 5.97 54.68 -24.06
C GLU A 345 6.79 54.50 -22.78
N ALA A 346 7.77 53.60 -22.82
CA ALA A 346 8.65 53.28 -21.71
C ALA A 346 9.74 54.35 -21.50
N LEU A 347 10.25 54.93 -22.58
CA LEU A 347 11.28 55.96 -22.54
C LEU A 347 10.72 57.30 -22.01
N HIS A 348 11.56 58.02 -21.26
CA HIS A 348 11.26 59.33 -20.65
C HIS A 348 10.12 59.34 -19.61
N LYS A 349 9.65 58.18 -19.16
CA LYS A 349 8.72 58.03 -18.02
C LYS A 349 9.39 57.41 -16.81
N GLY A 350 8.83 57.63 -15.62
CA GLY A 350 9.31 57.03 -14.39
C GLY A 350 8.93 55.55 -14.33
N TRP A 351 9.90 54.64 -14.17
CA TRP A 351 9.62 53.20 -14.09
C TRP A 351 8.72 52.83 -12.89
N LEU A 352 8.75 53.64 -11.82
CA LEU A 352 7.91 53.49 -10.63
C LEU A 352 6.40 53.65 -10.92
N GLU A 353 6.02 54.30 -12.04
CA GLU A 353 4.62 54.49 -12.43
C GLU A 353 3.90 53.18 -12.78
N LYS A 354 4.66 52.14 -13.15
CA LYS A 354 4.09 50.84 -13.49
C LYS A 354 4.01 49.90 -12.29
N VAL A 355 4.67 50.23 -11.17
CA VAL A 355 4.63 49.41 -9.94
C VAL A 355 3.19 49.35 -9.44
N TYR A 356 2.76 48.19 -8.96
CA TYR A 356 1.41 47.98 -8.47
C TYR A 356 1.10 48.93 -7.29
N PRO A 357 -0.08 49.56 -7.22
CA PRO A 357 -0.38 50.64 -6.27
C PRO A 357 0.00 50.36 -4.81
N ASP A 358 -0.25 49.15 -4.31
CA ASP A 358 0.05 48.76 -2.92
C ASP A 358 1.56 48.61 -2.66
N ASP A 359 2.36 48.38 -3.70
CA ASP A 359 3.81 48.14 -3.59
C ASP A 359 4.62 49.43 -3.81
N ILE A 360 4.03 50.47 -4.42
CA ILE A 360 4.73 51.70 -4.85
C ILE A 360 5.54 52.35 -3.73
N ASP A 361 4.93 52.54 -2.55
CA ASP A 361 5.57 53.28 -1.46
C ASP A 361 6.75 52.49 -0.87
N TYR A 362 6.58 51.19 -0.70
CA TYR A 362 7.64 50.30 -0.20
C TYR A 362 8.78 50.16 -1.19
N VAL A 363 8.48 49.96 -2.48
CA VAL A 363 9.48 49.88 -3.56
C VAL A 363 10.27 51.19 -3.67
N ARG A 364 9.58 52.34 -3.60
CA ARG A 364 10.23 53.67 -3.62
C ARG A 364 11.18 53.84 -2.44
N GLU A 365 10.76 53.47 -1.24
CA GLU A 365 11.59 53.58 -0.04
C GLU A 365 12.87 52.73 -0.16
N GLN A 366 12.73 51.48 -0.56
CA GLN A 366 13.88 50.56 -0.73
C GLN A 366 14.82 51.03 -1.85
N TRP A 367 14.27 51.55 -2.94
CA TRP A 367 15.04 52.13 -4.03
C TRP A 367 15.82 53.37 -3.60
N LEU A 368 15.21 54.28 -2.84
CA LEU A 368 15.91 55.47 -2.33
C LEU A 368 17.00 55.10 -1.30
N LYS A 369 16.76 54.09 -0.47
CA LYS A 369 17.77 53.55 0.46
C LYS A 369 18.96 52.98 -0.29
N SER A 370 18.73 52.12 -1.29
CA SER A 370 19.81 51.51 -2.06
C SER A 370 20.64 52.57 -2.80
N ILE A 371 20.00 53.63 -3.31
CA ILE A 371 20.69 54.76 -3.93
C ILE A 371 21.55 55.52 -2.93
N THR A 372 20.97 55.87 -1.77
CA THR A 372 21.64 56.69 -0.75
C THR A 372 22.85 55.96 -0.16
N ASN A 373 22.72 54.66 0.04
CA ASN A 373 23.76 53.82 0.63
C ASN A 373 24.72 53.24 -0.42
N GLN A 374 24.47 53.48 -1.72
CA GLN A 374 25.19 52.86 -2.83
C GLN A 374 25.20 51.31 -2.77
N GLU A 375 24.08 50.73 -2.32
CA GLU A 375 23.87 49.29 -2.20
C GLU A 375 23.09 48.75 -3.40
N LEU A 376 23.19 47.44 -3.62
CA LEU A 376 22.41 46.76 -4.65
C LEU A 376 20.92 46.75 -4.24
N PHE A 377 20.07 47.44 -4.99
CA PHE A 377 18.63 47.27 -4.89
C PHE A 377 18.27 45.84 -5.25
N THR A 378 17.54 45.15 -4.37
CA THR A 378 17.10 43.78 -4.60
C THR A 378 15.73 43.61 -3.95
N LEU A 379 14.68 43.40 -4.75
CA LEU A 379 13.32 43.30 -4.23
C LEU A 379 12.39 42.49 -5.12
N GLU A 380 11.51 41.68 -4.51
CA GLU A 380 10.37 41.06 -5.18
C GLU A 380 9.14 41.96 -5.01
N TYR A 381 8.52 42.36 -6.12
CA TYR A 381 7.35 43.26 -6.12
C TYR A 381 6.51 43.06 -7.37
N ARG A 382 5.34 43.71 -7.41
CA ARG A 382 4.39 43.59 -8.52
C ARG A 382 4.47 44.78 -9.46
N PHE A 383 4.46 44.51 -10.76
CA PHE A 383 4.10 45.48 -11.79
C PHE A 383 2.63 45.29 -12.20
N GLN A 384 1.99 46.38 -12.57
CA GLN A 384 0.73 46.37 -13.29
C GLN A 384 0.99 46.55 -14.79
N ARG A 385 0.63 45.55 -15.59
CA ARG A 385 0.73 45.60 -17.05
C ARG A 385 -0.30 46.56 -17.63
N SER A 386 -0.07 47.00 -18.86
CA SER A 386 -0.98 47.89 -19.61
C SER A 386 -2.38 47.29 -19.83
N ASP A 387 -2.49 45.96 -19.84
CA ASP A 387 -3.75 45.21 -19.93
C ASP A 387 -4.48 45.04 -18.58
N GLY A 388 -3.92 45.57 -17.48
CA GLY A 388 -4.46 45.48 -16.12
C GLY A 388 -4.05 44.22 -15.35
N SER A 389 -3.34 43.27 -15.98
CA SER A 389 -2.86 42.06 -15.29
C SER A 389 -1.66 42.34 -14.39
N ILE A 390 -1.52 41.52 -13.35
CA ILE A 390 -0.44 41.64 -12.35
C ILE A 390 0.72 40.75 -12.74
N LEU A 391 1.93 41.30 -12.67
CA LEU A 391 3.16 40.60 -12.94
C LEU A 391 4.09 40.64 -11.72
N TRP A 392 4.48 39.47 -11.23
CA TRP A 392 5.49 39.38 -10.17
C TRP A 392 6.88 39.46 -10.78
N VAL A 393 7.69 40.40 -10.27
CA VAL A 393 9.07 40.57 -10.71
C VAL A 393 10.03 40.50 -9.54
N TYR A 394 11.20 39.95 -9.83
CA TYR A 394 12.39 40.16 -9.02
C TYR A 394 13.21 41.27 -9.68
N GLY A 395 13.25 42.44 -9.04
CA GLY A 395 14.01 43.59 -9.50
C GLY A 395 15.36 43.68 -8.80
N GLN A 396 16.41 43.88 -9.58
CA GLN A 396 17.74 44.20 -9.10
C GLN A 396 18.21 45.51 -9.74
N GLY A 397 18.93 46.35 -9.01
CA GLY A 397 19.41 47.59 -9.59
C GLY A 397 20.56 48.23 -8.83
N THR A 398 21.36 49.02 -9.52
CA THR A 398 22.49 49.72 -8.92
C THR A 398 22.65 51.11 -9.54
N ALA A 399 23.30 52.00 -8.78
CA ALA A 399 23.71 53.30 -9.29
C ALA A 399 24.81 53.13 -10.34
N GLU A 400 24.61 53.76 -11.49
CA GLU A 400 25.64 53.89 -12.49
C GLU A 400 26.47 55.13 -12.14
N LEU A 401 27.74 54.92 -11.83
CA LEU A 401 28.66 55.98 -11.42
C LEU A 401 29.45 56.50 -12.61
N ASP A 402 29.75 57.80 -12.61
CA ASP A 402 30.66 58.41 -13.56
C ASP A 402 32.14 58.13 -13.20
N SER A 403 33.06 58.66 -14.00
CA SER A 403 34.50 58.49 -13.78
C SER A 403 35.05 59.16 -12.51
N LYS A 404 34.25 59.98 -11.83
CA LYS A 404 34.56 60.63 -10.55
C LYS A 404 33.87 59.94 -9.36
N GLY A 405 33.10 58.88 -9.61
CA GLY A 405 32.35 58.15 -8.58
C GLY A 405 31.00 58.79 -8.23
N GLU A 406 30.56 59.80 -8.99
CA GLU A 406 29.26 60.45 -8.78
C GLU A 406 28.16 59.72 -9.57
N PRO A 407 26.95 59.56 -9.03
CA PRO A 407 25.85 58.92 -9.76
C PRO A 407 25.50 59.71 -11.04
N GLN A 408 25.47 59.04 -12.18
CA GLN A 408 25.01 59.58 -13.47
C GLN A 408 23.66 59.00 -13.92
N GLY A 409 23.21 57.91 -13.29
CA GLY A 409 21.95 57.23 -13.57
C GLY A 409 21.83 55.95 -12.76
N TYR A 410 20.85 55.12 -13.11
CA TYR A 410 20.66 53.81 -12.49
C TYR A 410 20.42 52.75 -13.56
N VAL A 411 20.98 51.56 -13.37
CA VAL A 411 20.71 50.40 -14.21
C VAL A 411 20.01 49.34 -13.38
N ALA A 412 18.94 48.76 -13.93
CA ALA A 412 18.16 47.75 -13.25
C ALA A 412 17.73 46.63 -14.20
N THR A 413 17.58 45.45 -13.62
CA THR A 413 17.10 44.24 -14.27
C THR A 413 15.82 43.77 -13.59
N ILE A 414 14.91 43.19 -14.37
CA ILE A 414 13.67 42.59 -13.88
C ILE A 414 13.49 41.20 -14.49
N THR A 415 13.20 40.23 -13.63
CA THR A 415 12.96 38.84 -14.02
C THR A 415 11.54 38.45 -13.62
N ASP A 416 10.77 37.85 -14.53
CA ASP A 416 9.45 37.32 -14.22
C ASP A 416 9.58 36.11 -13.27
N ILE A 417 9.00 36.24 -12.07
CA ILE A 417 8.97 35.18 -11.05
C ILE A 417 7.56 34.62 -10.84
N SER A 418 6.59 34.97 -11.69
CA SER A 418 5.18 34.60 -11.53
C SER A 418 4.97 33.08 -11.49
N THR A 419 5.66 32.33 -12.35
CA THR A 419 5.60 30.86 -12.36
C THR A 419 6.16 30.25 -11.08
N ARG A 420 7.28 30.80 -10.58
CA ARG A 420 7.89 30.36 -9.33
C ARG A 420 6.94 30.57 -8.14
N ILE A 421 6.37 31.77 -8.01
CA ILE A 421 5.42 32.09 -6.93
C ILE A 421 4.19 31.18 -6.99
N LYS A 422 3.64 30.92 -8.20
CA LYS A 422 2.52 29.98 -8.38
C LYS A 422 2.88 28.54 -8.00
N MET A 423 4.06 28.05 -8.41
CA MET A 423 4.52 26.71 -8.06
C MET A 423 4.78 26.56 -6.56
N GLU A 424 5.38 27.56 -5.91
CA GLU A 424 5.59 27.56 -4.46
C GLU A 424 4.26 27.55 -3.69
N GLN A 425 3.25 28.29 -4.16
CA GLN A 425 1.91 28.26 -3.59
C GLN A 425 1.22 26.91 -3.81
N GLN A 426 1.31 26.34 -5.01
CA GLN A 426 0.74 25.03 -5.32
C GLN A 426 1.41 23.92 -4.52
N LEU A 427 2.74 23.92 -4.39
CA LEU A 427 3.47 22.93 -3.58
C LEU A 427 3.06 23.00 -2.10
N LYS A 428 2.86 24.20 -1.56
CA LYS A 428 2.34 24.37 -0.19
C LYS A 428 0.91 23.86 -0.06
N HIS A 429 0.07 24.06 -1.06
CA HIS A 429 -1.30 23.55 -1.07
C HIS A 429 -1.33 22.01 -1.17
N ASP A 430 -0.61 21.43 -2.13
CA ASP A 430 -0.50 19.98 -2.39
C ASP A 430 0.09 19.21 -1.19
N ALA A 431 0.99 19.81 -0.41
CA ALA A 431 1.55 19.17 0.78
C ALA A 431 0.48 18.90 1.86
N LEU A 432 -0.62 19.65 1.86
CA LEU A 432 -1.66 19.63 2.90
C LEU A 432 -3.05 19.23 2.39
N HIS A 433 -3.25 19.09 1.07
CA HIS A 433 -4.55 18.78 0.47
C HIS A 433 -4.48 17.54 -0.45
N ASP A 434 -5.59 16.83 -0.56
CA ASP A 434 -5.78 15.72 -1.50
C ASP A 434 -5.94 16.27 -2.92
N ARG A 435 -5.17 15.73 -3.88
CA ARG A 435 -5.12 16.25 -5.25
C ARG A 435 -6.41 16.06 -6.03
N LEU A 436 -7.15 14.98 -5.76
CA LEU A 436 -8.38 14.68 -6.47
C LEU A 436 -9.53 15.54 -5.97
N THR A 437 -9.73 15.57 -4.65
CA THR A 437 -10.93 16.17 -4.03
C THR A 437 -10.72 17.61 -3.55
N GLY A 438 -9.47 18.06 -3.41
CA GLY A 438 -9.14 19.37 -2.83
C GLY A 438 -9.43 19.49 -1.33
N LEU A 439 -9.83 18.42 -0.66
CA LEU A 439 -9.99 18.36 0.81
C LEU A 439 -8.63 18.32 1.50
N ALA A 440 -8.62 18.45 2.83
CA ALA A 440 -7.41 18.21 3.61
C ALA A 440 -6.90 16.78 3.37
N ASN A 441 -5.58 16.60 3.27
CA ASN A 441 -4.99 15.26 3.23
C ASN A 441 -4.76 14.73 4.65
N ARG A 442 -4.29 13.48 4.73
CA ARG A 442 -3.97 12.82 6.01
C ARG A 442 -3.01 13.63 6.90
N ASN A 443 -2.04 14.33 6.33
CA ASN A 443 -1.07 15.09 7.11
C ASN A 443 -1.73 16.28 7.81
N LEU A 444 -2.51 17.08 7.07
CA LEU A 444 -3.23 18.22 7.63
C LEU A 444 -4.26 17.76 8.68
N LEU A 445 -4.98 16.66 8.42
CA LEU A 445 -5.93 16.11 9.39
C LEU A 445 -5.24 15.70 10.70
N ILE A 446 -4.13 14.96 10.63
CA ILE A 446 -3.37 14.52 11.81
C ILE A 446 -2.85 15.74 12.59
N GLU A 447 -2.37 16.77 11.91
CA GLU A 447 -1.94 18.02 12.55
C GLU A 447 -3.11 18.67 13.32
N ARG A 448 -4.28 18.81 12.67
CA ARG A 448 -5.46 19.45 13.26
C ARG A 448 -6.04 18.64 14.43
N LEU A 449 -6.11 17.31 14.31
CA LEU A 449 -6.53 16.43 15.40
C LEU A 449 -5.60 16.51 16.62
N ASN A 450 -4.28 16.54 16.40
CA ASN A 450 -3.33 16.67 17.51
C ASN A 450 -3.44 18.05 18.19
N LEU A 451 -3.73 19.11 17.43
CA LEU A 451 -4.00 20.44 17.98
C LEU A 451 -5.30 20.44 18.80
N ALA A 452 -6.38 19.84 18.29
CA ALA A 452 -7.65 19.69 19.00
C ALA A 452 -7.48 18.91 20.31
N LEU A 453 -6.76 17.78 20.28
CA LEU A 453 -6.42 16.99 21.48
C LEU A 453 -5.65 17.81 22.52
N LYS A 454 -4.61 18.54 22.10
CA LYS A 454 -3.84 19.40 23.00
C LYS A 454 -4.69 20.51 23.61
N ARG A 455 -5.60 21.10 22.81
CA ARG A 455 -6.53 22.14 23.27
C ARG A 455 -7.52 21.58 24.29
N TYR A 456 -8.12 20.44 24.01
CA TYR A 456 -9.04 19.75 24.92
C TYR A 456 -8.37 19.36 26.25
N LYS A 457 -7.17 18.78 26.21
CA LYS A 457 -6.39 18.44 27.42
C LYS A 457 -6.10 19.66 28.31
N ARG A 458 -5.93 20.84 27.69
CA ARG A 458 -5.71 22.10 28.41
C ARG A 458 -7.01 22.74 28.89
N TYR A 459 -8.07 22.65 28.09
CA TYR A 459 -9.37 23.28 28.31
C TYR A 459 -10.49 22.29 27.93
N PRO A 460 -10.97 21.47 28.89
CA PRO A 460 -11.98 20.45 28.62
C PRO A 460 -13.32 20.97 28.10
N ILE A 461 -13.60 22.27 28.24
CA ILE A 461 -14.80 22.92 27.67
C ILE A 461 -14.79 22.97 26.13
N HIS A 462 -13.62 22.80 25.49
CA HIS A 462 -13.49 22.75 24.04
C HIS A 462 -13.51 21.30 23.56
N GLU A 463 -14.68 20.67 23.63
CA GLU A 463 -14.91 19.35 23.06
C GLU A 463 -14.80 19.37 21.54
N PHE A 464 -14.48 18.22 20.97
CA PHE A 464 -14.39 18.02 19.53
C PHE A 464 -14.79 16.58 19.20
N ALA A 465 -15.17 16.32 17.95
CA ALA A 465 -15.49 14.99 17.46
C ALA A 465 -14.75 14.69 16.17
N ALA A 466 -14.47 13.42 15.91
CA ALA A 466 -14.08 12.94 14.60
C ALA A 466 -15.14 11.98 14.07
N LEU A 467 -15.57 12.19 12.83
CA LEU A 467 -16.46 11.30 12.10
C LEU A 467 -15.61 10.63 11.01
N PHE A 468 -15.48 9.31 11.06
CA PHE A 468 -14.82 8.52 10.03
C PHE A 468 -15.88 7.94 9.10
N LEU A 469 -15.76 8.21 7.81
CA LEU A 469 -16.75 7.83 6.80
C LEU A 469 -16.10 6.92 5.76
N ASP A 470 -16.81 5.88 5.39
CA ASP A 470 -16.43 4.98 4.31
C ASP A 470 -17.63 4.79 3.37
N LEU A 471 -17.39 4.93 2.06
CA LEU A 471 -18.46 4.80 1.07
C LEU A 471 -18.76 3.32 0.80
N ASP A 472 -19.96 2.90 1.18
CA ASP A 472 -20.36 1.49 1.12
C ASP A 472 -20.38 0.99 -0.33
N ASN A 473 -19.68 -0.12 -0.58
CA ASN A 473 -19.61 -0.77 -1.90
C ASN A 473 -19.06 0.13 -3.02
N PHE A 474 -18.24 1.15 -2.71
CA PHE A 474 -17.60 2.00 -3.73
C PHE A 474 -16.79 1.19 -4.76
N LYS A 475 -16.17 0.09 -4.33
CA LYS A 475 -15.50 -0.85 -5.24
C LYS A 475 -16.43 -1.38 -6.35
N VAL A 476 -17.69 -1.66 -6.05
CA VAL A 476 -18.68 -2.11 -7.05
C VAL A 476 -18.93 -1.03 -8.10
N VAL A 477 -18.91 0.25 -7.70
CA VAL A 477 -19.03 1.38 -8.64
C VAL A 477 -17.82 1.43 -9.57
N ASN A 478 -16.60 1.30 -9.03
CA ASN A 478 -15.38 1.26 -9.84
C ASN A 478 -15.37 0.06 -10.80
N ASP A 479 -15.70 -1.13 -10.32
CA ASP A 479 -15.67 -2.37 -11.10
C ASP A 479 -16.77 -2.36 -12.19
N SER A 480 -17.89 -1.67 -11.97
CA SER A 480 -19.03 -1.63 -12.90
C SER A 480 -18.99 -0.46 -13.90
N LEU A 481 -18.54 0.72 -13.47
CA LEU A 481 -18.60 1.97 -14.24
C LEU A 481 -17.23 2.56 -14.58
N GLY A 482 -16.14 1.97 -14.05
CA GLY A 482 -14.77 2.41 -14.26
C GLY A 482 -14.29 3.48 -13.27
N HIS A 483 -12.97 3.58 -13.12
CA HIS A 483 -12.33 4.47 -12.15
C HIS A 483 -12.60 5.96 -12.39
N VAL A 484 -12.80 6.40 -13.64
CA VAL A 484 -13.10 7.81 -13.95
C VAL A 484 -14.42 8.26 -13.31
N VAL A 485 -15.45 7.41 -13.38
CA VAL A 485 -16.76 7.68 -12.75
C VAL A 485 -16.64 7.62 -11.23
N GLY A 486 -15.81 6.71 -10.71
CA GLY A 486 -15.48 6.66 -9.28
C GLY A 486 -14.80 7.95 -8.79
N ASP A 487 -13.85 8.47 -9.55
CA ASP A 487 -13.14 9.71 -9.21
C ASP A 487 -14.09 10.93 -9.23
N GLU A 488 -14.98 11.02 -10.23
CA GLU A 488 -16.04 12.05 -10.27
C GLU A 488 -16.98 11.94 -9.05
N LEU A 489 -17.36 10.71 -8.66
CA LEU A 489 -18.17 10.49 -7.46
C LEU A 489 -17.48 10.99 -6.20
N LEU A 490 -16.18 10.73 -6.05
CA LEU A 490 -15.41 11.17 -4.89
C LEU A 490 -15.31 12.70 -4.82
N ILE A 491 -15.22 13.38 -5.96
CA ILE A 491 -15.24 14.85 -6.04
C ILE A 491 -16.60 15.40 -5.58
N GLU A 492 -17.71 14.83 -6.07
CA GLU A 492 -19.05 15.26 -5.68
C GLU A 492 -19.34 15.00 -4.19
N VAL A 493 -18.92 13.85 -3.67
CA VAL A 493 -18.99 13.54 -2.24
C VAL A 493 -18.17 14.55 -1.44
N ALA A 494 -16.96 14.87 -1.86
CA ALA A 494 -16.12 15.85 -1.17
C ALA A 494 -16.77 17.25 -1.11
N HIS A 495 -17.36 17.70 -2.23
CA HIS A 495 -18.10 18.96 -2.29
C HIS A 495 -19.30 18.95 -1.34
N LEU A 496 -20.04 17.84 -1.30
CA LEU A 496 -21.18 17.65 -0.42
C LEU A 496 -20.75 17.72 1.07
N LEU A 497 -19.71 16.97 1.46
CA LEU A 497 -19.20 16.98 2.83
C LEU A 497 -18.74 18.38 3.25
N LYS A 498 -18.04 19.10 2.37
CA LYS A 498 -17.59 20.48 2.61
C LYS A 498 -18.75 21.45 2.84
N SER A 499 -19.92 21.21 2.23
CA SER A 499 -21.12 22.03 2.42
C SER A 499 -21.80 21.84 3.78
N PHE A 500 -21.51 20.74 4.49
CA PHE A 500 -22.11 20.42 5.78
C PHE A 500 -21.35 20.93 6.98
N ILE A 501 -20.09 21.33 6.79
CA ILE A 501 -19.16 21.71 7.85
C ILE A 501 -18.93 23.23 7.88
N ARG A 502 -18.48 23.75 9.02
CA ARG A 502 -18.13 25.18 9.19
C ARG A 502 -16.68 25.43 8.79
N ASP A 503 -16.30 26.70 8.63
CA ASP A 503 -14.90 27.07 8.35
C ASP A 503 -13.92 26.67 9.47
N THR A 504 -14.41 26.45 10.70
CA THR A 504 -13.63 25.95 11.83
C THR A 504 -13.36 24.45 11.76
N ASP A 505 -14.26 23.71 11.11
CA ASP A 505 -14.20 22.26 10.99
C ASP A 505 -13.28 21.85 9.82
N VAL A 506 -12.89 20.58 9.77
CA VAL A 506 -12.00 20.07 8.73
C VAL A 506 -12.59 18.81 8.11
N ALA A 507 -12.87 18.84 6.81
CA ALA A 507 -13.11 17.64 6.01
C ALA A 507 -11.81 17.22 5.32
N ALA A 508 -11.47 15.95 5.45
CA ALA A 508 -10.27 15.35 4.90
C ALA A 508 -10.58 14.05 4.16
N ARG A 509 -9.74 13.72 3.18
CA ARG A 509 -9.73 12.40 2.53
C ARG A 509 -8.44 11.68 2.90
N LEU A 510 -8.56 10.45 3.43
CA LEU A 510 -7.40 9.66 3.85
C LEU A 510 -6.80 8.85 2.70
N GLY A 511 -7.64 8.44 1.75
CA GLY A 511 -7.29 7.65 0.59
C GLY A 511 -8.48 6.79 0.16
N GLY A 512 -8.51 6.34 -1.10
CA GLY A 512 -9.62 5.52 -1.59
C GLY A 512 -10.98 6.21 -1.43
N ASP A 513 -11.89 5.53 -0.74
CA ASP A 513 -13.25 5.89 -0.37
C ASP A 513 -13.42 6.38 1.09
N GLU A 514 -12.31 6.63 1.79
CA GLU A 514 -12.31 7.02 3.20
C GLU A 514 -12.22 8.54 3.39
N PHE A 515 -13.18 9.10 4.11
CA PHE A 515 -13.24 10.51 4.49
C PHE A 515 -13.27 10.66 6.01
N VAL A 516 -12.73 11.77 6.52
CA VAL A 516 -12.83 12.12 7.94
C VAL A 516 -13.26 13.56 8.10
N ILE A 517 -14.20 13.79 9.00
CA ILE A 517 -14.61 15.13 9.42
C ILE A 517 -14.22 15.34 10.88
N LEU A 518 -13.40 16.36 11.13
CA LEU A 518 -13.12 16.89 12.46
C LEU A 518 -14.08 18.05 12.73
N LEU A 519 -14.92 17.91 13.76
CA LEU A 519 -15.78 18.96 14.28
C LEU A 519 -15.14 19.58 15.51
N GLU A 520 -14.82 20.86 15.46
CA GLU A 520 -14.23 21.60 16.58
C GLU A 520 -15.30 22.38 17.35
N GLU A 521 -15.12 22.53 18.67
CA GLU A 521 -16.00 23.34 19.53
C GLU A 521 -17.47 22.86 19.56
N ILE A 522 -17.66 21.54 19.73
CA ILE A 522 -18.98 20.93 19.90
C ILE A 522 -19.46 21.03 21.35
N HIS A 523 -20.78 20.91 21.57
CA HIS A 523 -21.42 20.95 22.90
C HIS A 523 -21.89 19.59 23.40
N GLY A 524 -21.44 18.51 22.75
CA GLY A 524 -21.79 17.13 23.07
C GLY A 524 -21.84 16.25 21.84
N VAL A 525 -22.16 14.98 22.06
CA VAL A 525 -22.24 13.97 20.98
C VAL A 525 -23.40 14.24 20.02
N GLU A 526 -24.46 14.90 20.48
CA GLU A 526 -25.64 15.24 19.67
C GLU A 526 -25.28 16.11 18.46
N ASP A 527 -24.32 17.04 18.60
CA ASP A 527 -23.84 17.88 17.49
C ASP A 527 -23.21 17.01 16.39
N ALA A 528 -22.41 16.02 16.76
CA ALA A 528 -21.78 15.09 15.83
C ALA A 528 -22.81 14.17 15.16
N VAL A 529 -23.79 13.68 15.94
CA VAL A 529 -24.89 12.86 15.42
C VAL A 529 -25.73 13.64 14.40
N HIS A 530 -26.05 14.91 14.68
CA HIS A 530 -26.80 15.73 13.74
C HIS A 530 -26.08 15.94 12.40
N ILE A 531 -24.75 16.08 12.40
CA ILE A 531 -23.97 16.15 11.17
C ILE A 531 -23.95 14.79 10.46
N ALA A 532 -23.76 13.68 11.19
CA ALA A 532 -23.79 12.33 10.62
C ALA A 532 -25.13 12.03 9.94
N ASP A 533 -26.26 12.35 10.58
CA ASP A 533 -27.61 12.17 10.01
C ASP A 533 -27.80 13.00 8.73
N ARG A 534 -27.30 14.24 8.69
CA ARG A 534 -27.37 15.07 7.48
C ARG A 534 -26.59 14.46 6.33
N ILE A 535 -25.39 13.93 6.61
CA ILE A 535 -24.55 13.29 5.62
C ILE A 535 -25.20 12.01 5.09
N LEU A 536 -25.69 11.13 5.98
CA LEU A 536 -26.40 9.90 5.60
C LEU A 536 -27.61 10.19 4.70
N ASN A 537 -28.45 11.15 5.09
CA ASN A 537 -29.63 11.52 4.31
C ASN A 537 -29.28 12.11 2.94
N ALA A 538 -28.19 12.88 2.85
CA ALA A 538 -27.78 13.49 1.60
C ALA A 538 -27.15 12.48 0.62
N LEU A 539 -26.35 11.53 1.13
CA LEU A 539 -25.75 10.47 0.32
C LEU A 539 -26.80 9.46 -0.19
N ASN A 540 -27.92 9.30 0.50
CA ASN A 540 -29.05 8.49 0.03
C ASN A 540 -29.73 9.02 -1.25
N MET A 541 -29.40 10.23 -1.71
CA MET A 541 -29.90 10.78 -2.97
C MET A 541 -28.95 10.41 -4.13
N PRO A 542 -29.47 10.11 -5.33
CA PRO A 542 -28.64 9.71 -6.46
C PRO A 542 -27.77 10.86 -6.96
N PHE A 543 -26.47 10.59 -7.14
CA PHE A 543 -25.54 11.50 -7.79
C PHE A 543 -25.70 11.40 -9.31
N GLN A 544 -25.82 12.54 -9.98
CA GLN A 544 -25.82 12.62 -11.45
C GLN A 544 -24.38 12.77 -11.93
N ILE A 545 -23.79 11.66 -12.37
CA ILE A 545 -22.38 11.62 -12.81
C ILE A 545 -22.37 11.24 -14.27
N SER A 546 -21.94 12.17 -15.12
CA SER A 546 -22.02 12.04 -16.58
C SER A 546 -23.46 11.74 -17.05
N ASN A 547 -23.76 10.48 -17.44
CA ASN A 547 -25.09 10.03 -17.88
C ASN A 547 -25.74 9.02 -16.91
N TYR A 548 -25.15 8.80 -15.73
CA TYR A 548 -25.58 7.78 -14.77
C TYR A 548 -26.14 8.41 -13.49
N GLY A 549 -27.20 7.82 -12.95
CA GLY A 549 -27.65 8.06 -11.58
C GLY A 549 -27.00 7.05 -10.63
N VAL A 550 -25.95 7.46 -9.93
CA VAL A 550 -25.18 6.59 -9.03
C VAL A 550 -25.75 6.71 -7.62
N PHE A 551 -26.12 5.57 -7.04
CA PHE A 551 -26.54 5.47 -5.64
C PHE A 551 -25.38 4.95 -4.81
N ILE A 552 -25.03 5.67 -3.75
CA ILE A 552 -23.98 5.29 -2.81
C ILE A 552 -24.47 5.56 -1.39
N THR A 553 -24.14 4.68 -0.44
CA THR A 553 -24.39 4.94 0.98
C THR A 553 -23.06 5.08 1.71
N THR A 554 -23.09 5.47 2.98
CA THR A 554 -21.87 5.52 3.79
C THR A 554 -22.10 4.94 5.18
N SER A 555 -21.07 4.32 5.72
CA SER A 555 -21.02 3.94 7.12
C SER A 555 -20.14 4.92 7.89
N ILE A 556 -20.62 5.40 9.05
CA ILE A 556 -19.95 6.47 9.81
C ILE A 556 -19.58 5.99 11.22
N GLY A 557 -18.34 6.22 11.63
CA GLY A 557 -17.86 6.02 13.00
C GLY A 557 -17.63 7.35 13.69
N ILE A 558 -18.29 7.57 14.84
CA ILE A 558 -18.20 8.83 15.59
C ILE A 558 -17.37 8.60 16.85
N ILE A 559 -16.33 9.42 17.04
CA ILE A 559 -15.54 9.46 18.29
C ILE A 559 -15.60 10.87 18.88
N ILE A 560 -15.80 10.96 20.19
CA ILE A 560 -15.67 12.22 20.95
C ILE A 560 -14.27 12.28 21.55
N GLY A 561 -13.66 13.47 21.49
CA GLY A 561 -12.36 13.74 22.09
C GLY A 561 -12.35 13.40 23.58
N ASP A 562 -11.51 12.45 23.97
CA ASP A 562 -11.34 12.03 25.36
C ASP A 562 -9.86 12.12 25.78
N SER A 563 -9.65 12.47 27.04
CA SER A 563 -8.38 12.53 27.76
C SER A 563 -7.52 11.27 27.66
N ARG A 564 -8.14 10.11 27.44
CA ARG A 564 -7.47 8.81 27.25
C ARG A 564 -6.68 8.70 25.95
N HIS A 565 -7.00 9.50 24.93
CA HIS A 565 -6.28 9.47 23.67
C HIS A 565 -4.98 10.27 23.79
N GLU A 566 -3.85 9.66 23.40
CA GLU A 566 -2.54 10.33 23.43
C GLU A 566 -2.22 11.00 22.10
N SER A 567 -2.73 10.43 21.00
CA SER A 567 -2.42 10.83 19.63
C SER A 567 -3.67 10.89 18.73
N ALA A 568 -3.57 11.62 17.62
CA ALA A 568 -4.57 11.61 16.56
C ALA A 568 -4.80 10.20 15.98
N GLN A 569 -3.77 9.35 15.96
CA GLN A 569 -3.85 7.97 15.48
C GLN A 569 -4.78 7.12 16.35
N ASP A 570 -4.78 7.33 17.67
CA ASP A 570 -5.68 6.60 18.58
C ASP A 570 -7.15 6.93 18.28
N LEU A 571 -7.46 8.22 18.06
CA LEU A 571 -8.80 8.67 17.70
C LEU A 571 -9.25 8.10 16.36
N LEU A 572 -8.39 8.13 15.34
CA LEU A 572 -8.72 7.61 14.02
C LEU A 572 -8.96 6.09 14.06
N ARG A 573 -8.15 5.34 14.82
CA ARG A 573 -8.35 3.91 15.03
C ARG A 573 -9.69 3.62 15.71
N ASP A 574 -10.02 4.36 16.76
CA ASP A 574 -11.22 4.11 17.53
C ASP A 574 -12.49 4.55 16.75
N ALA A 575 -12.39 5.61 15.94
CA ALA A 575 -13.42 6.00 14.99
C ALA A 575 -13.63 4.95 13.88
N ASP A 576 -12.55 4.38 13.35
CA ASP A 576 -12.59 3.29 12.36
C ASP A 576 -13.28 2.04 12.93
N ILE A 577 -12.98 1.66 14.18
CA ILE A 577 -13.68 0.56 14.89
C ILE A 577 -15.19 0.81 14.99
N ALA A 578 -15.60 2.06 15.28
CA ALA A 578 -17.01 2.42 15.31
C ALA A 578 -17.63 2.35 13.90
N MET A 579 -16.96 2.88 12.88
CA MET A 579 -17.41 2.83 11.48
C MET A 579 -17.59 1.38 11.01
N TYR A 580 -16.67 0.49 11.37
CA TYR A 580 -16.78 -0.94 11.08
C TYR A 580 -18.01 -1.57 11.73
N ARG A 581 -18.34 -1.20 12.98
CA ARG A 581 -19.59 -1.66 13.63
C ARG A 581 -20.84 -1.14 12.92
N ALA A 582 -20.82 0.09 12.40
CA ALA A 582 -21.91 0.59 11.58
C ALA A 582 -22.10 -0.25 10.30
N LYS A 583 -21.00 -0.70 9.67
CA LYS A 583 -21.06 -1.64 8.54
C LYS A 583 -21.69 -2.98 8.92
N GLN A 584 -21.29 -3.55 10.06
CA GLN A 584 -21.83 -4.85 10.52
C GLN A 584 -23.32 -4.79 10.86
N ASN A 585 -23.79 -3.68 11.41
CA ASN A 585 -25.19 -3.51 11.78
C ASN A 585 -26.13 -3.25 10.59
N GLY A 586 -25.65 -3.36 9.34
CA GLY A 586 -26.48 -3.18 8.15
C GLY A 586 -26.07 -2.07 7.18
N LYS A 587 -24.89 -1.44 7.37
CA LYS A 587 -24.39 -0.31 6.56
C LYS A 587 -25.33 0.91 6.57
N SER A 588 -24.99 1.99 5.85
CA SER A 588 -25.84 3.19 5.72
C SER A 588 -26.30 3.80 7.06
N GLN A 589 -25.44 3.76 8.08
CA GLN A 589 -25.75 4.26 9.41
C GLN A 589 -24.48 4.75 10.11
N TYR A 590 -24.64 5.30 11.31
CA TYR A 590 -23.51 5.65 12.16
C TYR A 590 -23.44 4.75 13.40
N ALA A 591 -22.25 4.64 13.98
CA ALA A 591 -22.06 4.11 15.32
C ALA A 591 -21.15 5.05 16.12
N ILE A 592 -21.47 5.25 17.39
CA ILE A 592 -20.66 6.06 18.32
C ILE A 592 -19.70 5.12 19.04
N PHE A 593 -18.42 5.46 19.07
CA PHE A 593 -17.42 4.64 19.74
C PHE A 593 -17.67 4.52 21.25
N ASP A 594 -17.61 3.30 21.74
CA ASP A 594 -17.58 2.90 23.14
C ASP A 594 -16.26 2.14 23.40
N PRO A 595 -15.56 2.33 24.53
CA PRO A 595 -14.40 1.52 24.89
C PRO A 595 -14.61 -0.01 24.82
N GLN A 596 -15.83 -0.50 25.05
CA GLN A 596 -16.16 -1.92 24.86
C GLN A 596 -16.01 -2.37 23.39
N MET A 597 -16.16 -1.45 22.43
CA MET A 597 -15.96 -1.72 21.00
C MET A 597 -14.55 -2.13 20.68
N HIS A 598 -13.58 -1.40 21.23
CA HIS A 598 -12.17 -1.71 21.04
C HIS A 598 -11.80 -3.08 21.63
N LEU A 599 -12.30 -3.38 22.84
CA LEU A 599 -12.06 -4.68 23.47
C LEU A 599 -12.66 -5.84 22.66
N GLN A 600 -13.88 -5.68 22.15
CA GLN A 600 -14.51 -6.70 21.32
C GLN A 600 -13.79 -6.90 19.99
N ALA A 601 -13.32 -5.82 19.34
CA ALA A 601 -12.54 -5.92 18.11
C ALA A 601 -11.22 -6.69 18.33
N MET A 602 -10.52 -6.41 19.45
CA MET A 602 -9.31 -7.14 19.83
C MET A 602 -9.58 -8.60 20.16
N GLN A 603 -10.63 -8.89 20.94
CA GLN A 603 -11.06 -10.26 21.24
C GLN A 603 -11.40 -11.03 19.95
N ARG A 604 -12.00 -10.36 18.97
CA ARG A 604 -12.36 -10.97 17.69
C ARG A 604 -11.13 -11.33 16.85
N LEU A 605 -10.16 -10.42 16.76
CA LEU A 605 -8.90 -10.67 16.05
C LEU A 605 -8.11 -11.81 16.71
N GLN A 606 -8.09 -11.85 18.04
CA GLN A 606 -7.51 -12.96 18.80
C GLN A 606 -8.25 -14.27 18.49
N LEU A 607 -9.60 -14.25 18.53
CA LEU A 607 -10.41 -15.44 18.28
C LEU A 607 -10.23 -15.97 16.84
N GLU A 608 -10.07 -15.09 15.85
CA GLU A 608 -9.76 -15.51 14.46
C GLU A 608 -8.45 -16.30 14.40
N GLY A 609 -7.39 -15.77 15.03
CA GLY A 609 -6.10 -16.45 15.10
C GLY A 609 -6.21 -17.80 15.83
N GLU A 610 -6.93 -17.82 16.94
CA GLU A 610 -7.17 -19.04 17.74
C GLU A 610 -7.98 -20.09 16.96
N ILE A 611 -9.01 -19.71 16.20
CA ILE A 611 -9.80 -20.65 15.37
C ILE A 611 -8.89 -21.30 14.32
N ARG A 612 -8.03 -20.53 13.65
CA ARG A 612 -7.11 -21.06 12.63
C ARG A 612 -6.17 -22.11 13.23
N SER A 613 -5.53 -21.80 14.36
CA SER A 613 -4.70 -22.76 15.09
C SER A 613 -5.48 -23.96 15.60
N ALA A 614 -6.71 -23.76 16.09
CA ALA A 614 -7.56 -24.82 16.62
C ALA A 614 -7.96 -25.87 15.56
N ILE A 615 -8.12 -25.47 14.29
CA ILE A 615 -8.36 -26.39 13.18
C ILE A 615 -7.14 -27.29 12.97
N GLU A 616 -5.94 -26.71 12.93
CA GLU A 616 -4.67 -27.44 12.74
C GLU A 616 -4.34 -28.36 13.91
N GLU A 617 -4.58 -27.88 15.14
CA GLU A 617 -4.32 -28.59 16.39
C GLU A 617 -5.42 -29.58 16.80
N LYS A 618 -6.47 -29.74 15.97
CA LYS A 618 -7.60 -30.67 16.21
C LYS A 618 -8.31 -30.44 17.55
N GLN A 619 -8.54 -29.18 17.91
CA GLN A 619 -9.19 -28.79 19.16
C GLN A 619 -10.73 -28.80 19.08
N PHE A 620 -11.30 -29.02 17.89
CA PHE A 620 -12.75 -29.14 17.72
C PHE A 620 -13.23 -30.56 17.98
N VAL A 621 -14.42 -30.68 18.56
CA VAL A 621 -15.10 -31.95 18.82
C VAL A 621 -16.59 -31.83 18.49
N LEU A 622 -17.23 -32.95 18.16
CA LEU A 622 -18.67 -33.00 17.94
C LEU A 622 -19.37 -33.53 19.19
N TYR A 623 -20.43 -32.84 19.58
CA TYR A 623 -21.43 -33.32 20.52
C TYR A 623 -22.68 -33.71 19.74
N TYR A 624 -23.46 -34.62 20.29
CA TYR A 624 -24.61 -35.19 19.59
C TYR A 624 -25.87 -34.99 20.43
N GLN A 625 -26.92 -34.43 19.82
CA GLN A 625 -28.23 -34.31 20.45
C GLN A 625 -29.21 -35.27 19.78
N PRO A 626 -29.91 -36.15 20.53
CA PRO A 626 -30.78 -37.15 19.92
C PRO A 626 -32.07 -36.52 19.37
N ILE A 627 -32.43 -36.95 18.17
CA ILE A 627 -33.71 -36.68 17.50
C ILE A 627 -34.60 -37.89 17.71
N ILE A 628 -35.76 -37.68 18.35
CA ILE A 628 -36.67 -38.73 18.78
C ILE A 628 -37.87 -38.80 17.84
N ASN A 629 -38.25 -40.00 17.41
CA ASN A 629 -39.54 -40.24 16.79
C ASN A 629 -40.63 -40.13 17.86
N LEU A 630 -41.52 -39.14 17.76
CA LEU A 630 -42.49 -38.83 18.82
C LEU A 630 -43.60 -39.90 18.94
N GLU A 631 -43.85 -40.64 17.86
CA GLU A 631 -44.81 -41.74 17.82
C GLU A 631 -44.24 -43.00 18.49
N GLN A 632 -43.10 -43.47 17.99
CA GLN A 632 -42.45 -44.73 18.40
C GLN A 632 -41.63 -44.60 19.69
N GLY A 633 -41.14 -43.41 20.00
CA GLY A 633 -40.32 -43.12 21.18
C GLY A 633 -38.89 -43.66 21.11
N ASN A 634 -38.38 -43.96 19.91
CA ASN A 634 -37.02 -44.39 19.66
C ASN A 634 -36.18 -43.23 19.07
N ILE A 635 -34.86 -43.38 19.12
CA ILE A 635 -33.91 -42.45 18.51
C ILE A 635 -33.93 -42.69 17.00
N GLU A 636 -34.27 -41.66 16.23
CA GLU A 636 -34.19 -41.66 14.76
C GLU A 636 -32.75 -41.33 14.30
N GLY A 637 -32.08 -40.46 15.03
CA GLY A 637 -30.76 -39.95 14.68
C GLY A 637 -30.24 -38.95 15.69
N PHE A 638 -29.18 -38.24 15.31
CA PHE A 638 -28.58 -37.18 16.11
C PHE A 638 -28.34 -35.92 15.28
N GLU A 639 -28.44 -34.76 15.90
CA GLU A 639 -27.85 -33.53 15.40
C GLU A 639 -26.40 -33.44 15.90
N ALA A 640 -25.45 -33.25 14.98
CA ALA A 640 -24.04 -33.06 15.28
C ALA A 640 -23.75 -31.57 15.50
N LEU A 641 -23.40 -31.25 16.74
CA LEU A 641 -23.20 -29.91 17.23
C LEU A 641 -21.72 -29.70 17.57
N ILE A 642 -21.05 -28.82 16.82
CA ILE A 642 -19.65 -28.52 17.07
C ILE A 642 -19.44 -27.88 18.45
N ARG A 643 -18.35 -28.27 19.10
CA ARG A 643 -17.80 -27.64 20.31
C ARG A 643 -16.31 -27.44 20.11
N TRP A 644 -15.77 -26.41 20.75
CA TRP A 644 -14.34 -26.15 20.74
C TRP A 644 -13.76 -26.42 22.11
N GLN A 645 -12.84 -27.38 22.20
CA GLN A 645 -12.05 -27.63 23.41
C GLN A 645 -10.88 -26.65 23.48
N HIS A 646 -11.19 -25.41 23.88
CA HIS A 646 -10.20 -24.36 23.98
C HIS A 646 -9.25 -24.63 25.16
N PRO A 647 -7.91 -24.59 24.97
CA PRO A 647 -6.94 -24.93 26.03
C PRO A 647 -7.09 -24.13 27.33
N GLN A 648 -7.41 -22.84 27.21
CA GLN A 648 -7.54 -21.92 28.34
C GLN A 648 -9.00 -21.73 28.82
N ARG A 649 -9.98 -21.65 27.90
CA ARG A 649 -11.38 -21.33 28.20
C ARG A 649 -12.27 -22.55 28.39
N GLY A 650 -11.75 -23.76 28.17
CA GLY A 650 -12.52 -24.99 28.27
C GLY A 650 -13.42 -25.22 27.06
N LEU A 651 -14.57 -25.84 27.26
CA LEU A 651 -15.48 -26.22 26.18
C LEU A 651 -16.37 -25.03 25.76
N LEU A 652 -16.09 -24.44 24.61
CA LEU A 652 -16.85 -23.31 24.06
C LEU A 652 -18.02 -23.78 23.19
N SER A 653 -19.11 -23.01 23.23
CA SER A 653 -20.30 -23.25 22.41
C SER A 653 -20.17 -22.59 21.03
N PRO A 654 -20.88 -23.07 19.99
CA PRO A 654 -20.80 -22.52 18.64
C PRO A 654 -21.14 -21.03 18.58
N TYR A 655 -22.06 -20.54 19.43
CA TYR A 655 -22.43 -19.13 19.52
C TYR A 655 -21.26 -18.20 19.88
N GLU A 656 -20.15 -18.72 20.42
CA GLU A 656 -18.99 -17.91 20.77
C GLU A 656 -18.01 -17.71 19.62
N PHE A 657 -18.05 -18.55 18.56
CA PHE A 657 -17.02 -18.54 17.52
C PHE A 657 -17.52 -18.70 16.08
N ILE A 658 -18.75 -19.18 15.85
CA ILE A 658 -19.26 -19.41 14.49
C ILE A 658 -19.39 -18.10 13.72
N ASP A 659 -19.91 -17.02 14.33
CA ASP A 659 -20.04 -15.71 13.67
C ASP A 659 -18.68 -15.19 13.16
N VAL A 660 -17.61 -15.41 13.95
CA VAL A 660 -16.25 -15.03 13.57
C VAL A 660 -15.73 -15.93 12.45
N ALA A 661 -15.96 -17.24 12.53
CA ALA A 661 -15.57 -18.17 11.48
C ALA A 661 -16.30 -17.88 10.15
N GLU A 662 -17.58 -17.51 10.21
CA GLU A 662 -18.34 -17.12 9.03
C GLU A 662 -17.78 -15.86 8.41
N GLU A 663 -17.67 -14.76 9.15
CA GLU A 663 -17.19 -13.49 8.61
C GLU A 663 -15.79 -13.61 7.96
N THR A 664 -14.88 -14.33 8.62
CA THR A 664 -13.48 -14.52 8.16
C THR A 664 -13.33 -15.60 7.08
N GLY A 665 -14.37 -16.36 6.77
CA GLY A 665 -14.34 -17.47 5.81
C GLY A 665 -13.74 -18.77 6.37
N LEU A 666 -13.29 -18.78 7.62
CA LEU A 666 -12.82 -19.98 8.32
C LEU A 666 -13.93 -21.03 8.52
N ILE A 667 -15.20 -20.67 8.34
CA ILE A 667 -16.32 -21.61 8.37
C ILE A 667 -16.23 -22.68 7.26
N ILE A 668 -15.56 -22.39 6.15
CA ILE A 668 -15.37 -23.35 5.05
C ILE A 668 -14.48 -24.52 5.51
N PRO A 669 -13.21 -24.30 5.91
CA PRO A 669 -12.35 -25.40 6.38
C PRO A 669 -12.90 -26.06 7.66
N LEU A 670 -13.51 -25.27 8.55
CA LEU A 670 -14.16 -25.82 9.75
C LEU A 670 -15.33 -26.75 9.38
N GLY A 671 -16.14 -26.34 8.42
CA GLY A 671 -17.28 -27.10 7.94
C GLY A 671 -16.90 -28.39 7.20
N GLU A 672 -15.80 -28.38 6.44
CA GLU A 672 -15.23 -29.61 5.87
C GLU A 672 -14.82 -30.60 6.96
N TRP A 673 -14.20 -30.11 8.04
CA TRP A 673 -13.84 -30.93 9.19
C TRP A 673 -15.08 -31.49 9.91
N ILE A 674 -16.13 -30.68 10.10
CA ILE A 674 -17.39 -31.11 10.72
C ILE A 674 -18.02 -32.24 9.90
N LEU A 675 -18.11 -32.07 8.57
CA LEU A 675 -18.70 -33.06 7.67
C LEU A 675 -17.89 -34.37 7.67
N ASP A 676 -16.56 -34.31 7.61
CA ASP A 676 -15.71 -35.52 7.69
C ASP A 676 -15.91 -36.26 9.02
N ALA A 677 -15.90 -35.54 10.14
CA ALA A 677 -16.09 -36.12 11.47
C ALA A 677 -17.50 -36.72 11.65
N ALA A 678 -18.54 -36.05 11.16
CA ALA A 678 -19.92 -36.52 11.22
C ALA A 678 -20.14 -37.76 10.32
N CYS A 679 -19.65 -37.74 9.08
CA CYS A 679 -19.74 -38.88 8.15
C CYS A 679 -18.98 -40.10 8.67
N ARG A 680 -17.77 -39.90 9.21
CA ARG A 680 -16.99 -40.97 9.85
C ARG A 680 -17.78 -41.60 11.00
N GLN A 681 -18.33 -40.76 11.89
CA GLN A 681 -19.07 -41.27 13.04
C GLN A 681 -20.35 -42.00 12.65
N LEU A 682 -21.08 -41.44 11.68
CA LEU A 682 -22.28 -42.05 11.12
C LEU A 682 -21.97 -43.44 10.55
N PHE A 683 -20.90 -43.56 9.78
CA PHE A 683 -20.44 -44.84 9.25
C PHE A 683 -20.11 -45.84 10.35
N GLU A 684 -19.36 -45.44 11.38
CA GLU A 684 -19.01 -46.29 12.52
C GLU A 684 -20.26 -46.80 13.26
N TRP A 685 -21.23 -45.92 13.55
CA TRP A 685 -22.50 -46.31 14.18
C TRP A 685 -23.32 -47.25 13.30
N GLN A 686 -23.44 -46.98 12.00
CA GLN A 686 -24.17 -47.87 11.10
C GLN A 686 -23.51 -49.25 10.98
N GLN A 687 -22.17 -49.31 11.03
CA GLN A 687 -21.47 -50.58 11.04
C GLN A 687 -21.63 -51.35 12.35
N ALA A 688 -21.66 -50.67 13.49
CA ALA A 688 -21.80 -51.29 14.80
C ALA A 688 -23.24 -51.77 15.07
N PHE A 689 -24.25 -50.93 14.82
CA PHE A 689 -25.64 -51.21 15.18
C PHE A 689 -26.48 -51.81 14.05
N LYS A 690 -25.98 -51.78 12.80
CA LYS A 690 -26.67 -52.27 11.60
C LYS A 690 -28.06 -51.63 11.40
N THR A 691 -28.23 -50.39 11.83
CA THR A 691 -29.45 -49.59 11.66
C THR A 691 -29.21 -48.41 10.73
N PRO A 692 -30.24 -47.91 10.01
CA PRO A 692 -30.15 -46.70 9.18
C PRO A 692 -30.25 -45.43 10.04
N LEU A 693 -29.40 -45.33 11.07
CA LEU A 693 -29.33 -44.16 11.96
C LEU A 693 -28.99 -42.91 11.15
N LYS A 694 -29.55 -41.75 11.50
CA LYS A 694 -29.26 -40.48 10.85
C LYS A 694 -28.33 -39.58 11.66
N VAL A 695 -27.52 -38.78 10.97
CA VAL A 695 -26.75 -37.68 11.57
C VAL A 695 -26.98 -36.42 10.75
N HIS A 696 -27.43 -35.37 11.42
CA HIS A 696 -27.71 -34.06 10.84
C HIS A 696 -26.58 -33.08 11.15
N VAL A 697 -26.19 -32.26 10.17
CA VAL A 697 -25.10 -31.28 10.28
C VAL A 697 -25.59 -29.92 9.80
N ASN A 698 -25.39 -28.89 10.62
CA ASN A 698 -25.66 -27.50 10.26
C ASN A 698 -24.69 -26.99 9.18
N LEU A 699 -25.24 -26.32 8.18
CA LEU A 699 -24.48 -25.75 7.06
C LEU A 699 -24.60 -24.22 7.05
N SER A 700 -23.47 -23.53 6.92
CA SER A 700 -23.43 -22.07 6.77
C SER A 700 -23.79 -21.62 5.34
N VAL A 701 -24.31 -20.38 5.22
CA VAL A 701 -24.54 -19.70 3.92
C VAL A 701 -23.29 -19.75 3.03
N LYS A 702 -22.11 -19.53 3.61
CA LYS A 702 -20.85 -19.46 2.86
C LYS A 702 -20.39 -20.83 2.33
N GLN A 703 -20.91 -21.93 2.88
CA GLN A 703 -20.57 -23.28 2.44
C GLN A 703 -21.48 -23.79 1.33
N LEU A 704 -22.64 -23.17 1.09
CA LEU A 704 -23.61 -23.59 0.08
C LEU A 704 -23.17 -23.16 -1.32
N GLN A 705 -22.08 -23.76 -1.81
CA GLN A 705 -21.44 -23.49 -3.10
C GLN A 705 -21.16 -24.80 -3.84
N ASP A 706 -20.81 -24.72 -5.13
CA ASP A 706 -20.52 -25.91 -5.96
C ASP A 706 -19.39 -26.79 -5.39
N SER A 707 -18.46 -26.22 -4.63
CA SER A 707 -17.38 -26.95 -3.94
C SER A 707 -17.89 -27.98 -2.93
N LEU A 708 -19.05 -27.72 -2.30
CA LEU A 708 -19.67 -28.65 -1.35
C LEU A 708 -20.03 -29.98 -2.00
N LEU A 709 -20.48 -29.97 -3.26
CA LEU A 709 -20.83 -31.19 -3.98
C LEU A 709 -19.62 -32.11 -4.14
N PHE A 710 -18.46 -31.52 -4.43
CA PHE A 710 -17.21 -32.26 -4.59
C PHE A 710 -16.73 -32.84 -3.25
N SER A 711 -16.88 -32.08 -2.16
CA SER A 711 -16.58 -32.55 -0.82
C SER A 711 -17.53 -33.67 -0.37
N LEU A 712 -18.82 -33.58 -0.68
CA LEU A 712 -19.78 -34.65 -0.40
C LEU A 712 -19.48 -35.93 -1.19
N ASP A 713 -19.13 -35.83 -2.47
CA ASP A 713 -18.74 -36.99 -3.28
C ASP A 713 -17.56 -37.73 -2.65
N ARG A 714 -16.50 -36.99 -2.32
CA ARG A 714 -15.31 -37.53 -1.65
C ARG A 714 -15.66 -38.20 -0.32
N LEU A 715 -16.55 -37.60 0.49
CA LEU A 715 -16.93 -38.12 1.79
C LEU A 715 -17.80 -39.38 1.69
N LEU A 716 -18.76 -39.41 0.78
CA LEU A 716 -19.65 -40.56 0.59
C LEU A 716 -18.92 -41.75 -0.07
N GLU A 717 -17.91 -41.49 -0.91
CA GLU A 717 -17.01 -42.53 -1.41
C GLU A 717 -16.13 -43.11 -0.29
N ARG A 718 -15.62 -42.25 0.59
CA ARG A 718 -14.75 -42.64 1.70
C ARG A 718 -15.50 -43.37 2.82
N TYR A 719 -16.72 -42.94 3.12
CA TYR A 719 -17.58 -43.44 4.19
C TYR A 719 -18.93 -43.88 3.61
N PRO A 720 -19.05 -45.13 3.13
CA PRO A 720 -20.29 -45.60 2.50
C PRO A 720 -21.38 -45.81 3.56
N VAL A 721 -22.23 -44.80 3.73
CA VAL A 721 -23.39 -44.77 4.63
C VAL A 721 -24.68 -45.10 3.87
N PHE A 722 -25.73 -45.48 4.59
CA PHE A 722 -27.04 -45.69 3.96
C PHE A 722 -27.57 -44.38 3.32
N PRO A 723 -28.20 -44.44 2.14
CA PRO A 723 -28.82 -43.27 1.53
C PRO A 723 -29.83 -42.60 2.48
N ASN A 724 -29.91 -41.27 2.43
CA ASN A 724 -30.77 -40.39 3.22
C ASN A 724 -30.53 -40.45 4.73
N THR A 725 -29.33 -40.85 5.15
CA THR A 725 -28.94 -40.86 6.58
C THR A 725 -27.99 -39.75 7.00
N LEU A 726 -27.21 -39.20 6.06
CA LEU A 726 -26.55 -37.91 6.27
C LEU A 726 -27.57 -36.80 6.00
N GLY A 727 -27.85 -35.97 7.01
CA GLY A 727 -28.72 -34.81 6.93
C GLY A 727 -27.91 -33.52 6.90
N LEU A 728 -28.28 -32.58 6.02
CA LEU A 728 -27.79 -31.21 6.03
C LEU A 728 -28.91 -30.26 6.43
N GLU A 729 -28.62 -29.41 7.41
CA GLU A 729 -29.56 -28.43 7.94
C GLU A 729 -29.17 -27.04 7.42
N ILE A 730 -30.12 -26.36 6.79
CA ILE A 730 -29.93 -25.03 6.21
C ILE A 730 -30.92 -24.05 6.83
N THR A 731 -30.51 -22.83 7.15
CA THR A 731 -31.42 -21.84 7.74
C THR A 731 -32.37 -21.24 6.69
N GLU A 732 -33.54 -20.75 7.13
CA GLU A 732 -34.49 -20.07 6.23
C GLU A 732 -33.85 -18.91 5.45
N SER A 733 -32.97 -18.14 6.08
CA SER A 733 -32.27 -17.00 5.48
C SER A 733 -31.35 -17.38 4.31
N MET A 734 -30.80 -18.60 4.30
CA MET A 734 -29.96 -19.11 3.19
C MET A 734 -30.74 -19.25 1.88
N LEU A 735 -32.05 -19.46 1.97
CA LEU A 735 -32.90 -19.76 0.82
C LEU A 735 -33.25 -18.50 0.01
N ILE A 736 -33.25 -17.32 0.65
CA ILE A 736 -33.82 -16.09 0.09
C ILE A 736 -32.84 -15.34 -0.84
N GLN A 737 -31.53 -15.45 -0.62
CA GLN A 737 -30.55 -14.62 -1.33
C GLN A 737 -30.43 -14.95 -2.82
N ASN A 738 -30.59 -16.21 -3.22
CA ASN A 738 -30.51 -16.63 -4.63
C ASN A 738 -31.22 -17.98 -4.89
N ILE A 739 -32.56 -17.95 -4.84
CA ILE A 739 -33.43 -19.15 -4.83
C ILE A 739 -33.13 -20.12 -5.97
N ASP A 740 -32.89 -19.65 -7.21
CA ASP A 740 -32.66 -20.52 -8.37
C ASP A 740 -31.33 -21.28 -8.28
N ILE A 741 -30.28 -20.63 -7.78
CA ILE A 741 -28.99 -21.27 -7.55
C ILE A 741 -29.09 -22.27 -6.41
N THR A 742 -29.71 -21.87 -5.30
CA THR A 742 -29.91 -22.73 -4.13
C THR A 742 -30.74 -23.96 -4.47
N CYS A 743 -31.87 -23.81 -5.16
CA CYS A 743 -32.71 -24.93 -5.63
C CYS A 743 -31.92 -25.92 -6.49
N ARG A 744 -31.07 -25.45 -7.39
CA ARG A 744 -30.23 -26.31 -8.23
C ARG A 744 -29.25 -27.13 -7.39
N LEU A 745 -28.56 -26.46 -6.45
CA LEU A 745 -27.57 -27.11 -5.59
C LEU A 745 -28.22 -28.13 -4.67
N LEU A 746 -29.34 -27.78 -4.02
CA LEU A 746 -30.08 -28.68 -3.14
C LEU A 746 -30.60 -29.91 -3.89
N ASN A 747 -31.07 -29.75 -5.14
CA ASN A 747 -31.44 -30.90 -5.97
C ASN A 747 -30.25 -31.83 -6.25
N GLN A 748 -29.07 -31.27 -6.53
CA GLN A 748 -27.85 -32.07 -6.75
C GLN A 748 -27.39 -32.79 -5.48
N ILE A 749 -27.49 -32.14 -4.32
CA ILE A 749 -27.22 -32.75 -3.01
C ILE A 749 -28.18 -33.92 -2.76
N ARG A 750 -29.48 -33.72 -3.02
CA ARG A 750 -30.50 -34.76 -2.86
C ARG A 750 -30.29 -35.96 -3.78
N LEU A 751 -29.87 -35.73 -5.03
CA LEU A 751 -29.54 -36.80 -5.99
C LEU A 751 -28.39 -37.70 -5.50
N LYS A 752 -27.52 -37.18 -4.62
CA LYS A 752 -26.46 -37.96 -3.96
C LYS A 752 -26.96 -38.76 -2.75
N GLY A 753 -28.27 -38.72 -2.45
CA GLY A 753 -28.86 -39.42 -1.32
C GLY A 753 -28.59 -38.74 0.02
N VAL A 754 -28.44 -37.42 0.04
CA VAL A 754 -28.31 -36.63 1.26
C VAL A 754 -29.68 -36.04 1.63
N PHE A 755 -30.05 -36.14 2.90
CA PHE A 755 -31.30 -35.62 3.44
C PHE A 755 -31.19 -34.12 3.71
N ILE A 756 -32.21 -33.33 3.39
CA ILE A 756 -32.17 -31.87 3.55
C ILE A 756 -33.28 -31.42 4.51
N SER A 757 -32.90 -30.73 5.59
CA SER A 757 -33.82 -30.07 6.52
C SER A 757 -33.64 -28.55 6.49
N VAL A 758 -34.74 -27.81 6.63
CA VAL A 758 -34.69 -26.36 6.87
C VAL A 758 -34.80 -26.10 8.36
N ASP A 759 -33.86 -25.33 8.89
CA ASP A 759 -33.76 -24.93 10.28
C ASP A 759 -34.34 -23.53 10.54
N ASP A 760 -34.64 -23.24 11.81
CA ASP A 760 -35.18 -21.97 12.31
C ASP A 760 -36.45 -21.46 11.62
N PHE A 761 -37.27 -22.37 11.07
CA PHE A 761 -38.40 -22.00 10.22
C PHE A 761 -39.46 -21.18 10.98
N GLY A 762 -39.81 -20.01 10.45
CA GLY A 762 -40.84 -19.12 10.98
C GLY A 762 -40.32 -17.92 11.76
N THR A 763 -39.00 -17.83 12.01
CA THR A 763 -38.36 -16.69 12.68
C THR A 763 -38.06 -15.52 11.73
N GLY A 764 -38.15 -15.73 10.41
CA GLY A 764 -37.73 -14.77 9.36
C GLY A 764 -38.80 -14.37 8.32
N TYR A 765 -38.34 -13.91 7.15
CA TYR A 765 -39.18 -13.44 6.04
C TYR A 765 -39.89 -14.60 5.34
N SER A 766 -41.19 -14.45 5.09
CA SER A 766 -42.12 -15.50 4.65
C SER A 766 -41.66 -16.35 3.45
N CYS A 767 -40.98 -17.48 3.71
CA CYS A 767 -40.57 -18.46 2.69
C CYS A 767 -41.74 -19.29 2.10
N LEU A 768 -42.98 -18.99 2.51
CA LEU A 768 -44.21 -19.69 2.10
C LEU A 768 -44.42 -19.75 0.58
N SER A 769 -44.07 -18.68 -0.14
CA SER A 769 -44.28 -18.61 -1.60
C SER A 769 -43.41 -19.60 -2.38
N TYR A 770 -42.26 -20.01 -1.84
CA TYR A 770 -41.27 -20.85 -2.55
C TYR A 770 -41.08 -22.23 -1.92
N LEU A 771 -41.61 -22.45 -0.72
CA LEU A 771 -41.49 -23.72 0.00
C LEU A 771 -41.89 -24.94 -0.82
N HIS A 772 -42.91 -24.82 -1.66
CA HIS A 772 -43.37 -25.90 -2.54
C HIS A 772 -42.39 -26.27 -3.68
N GLN A 773 -41.41 -25.40 -3.98
CA GLN A 773 -40.40 -25.59 -5.03
C GLN A 773 -39.08 -26.12 -4.48
N LEU A 774 -38.89 -26.05 -3.16
CA LEU A 774 -37.66 -26.45 -2.51
C LEU A 774 -37.58 -27.97 -2.36
N PRO A 775 -36.48 -28.63 -2.79
CA PRO A 775 -36.31 -30.07 -2.69
C PRO A 775 -35.88 -30.50 -1.28
N ILE A 776 -36.70 -30.19 -0.28
CA ILE A 776 -36.43 -30.44 1.14
C ILE A 776 -37.23 -31.65 1.64
N ASP A 777 -36.70 -32.34 2.66
CA ASP A 777 -37.30 -33.55 3.23
C ASP A 777 -37.92 -33.30 4.62
N ALA A 778 -37.45 -32.29 5.37
CA ALA A 778 -38.03 -31.89 6.64
C ALA A 778 -37.97 -30.38 6.93
N LEU A 779 -38.84 -29.94 7.83
CA LEU A 779 -38.88 -28.61 8.44
C LEU A 779 -38.66 -28.72 9.95
N LYS A 780 -37.72 -27.95 10.48
CA LYS A 780 -37.47 -27.82 11.92
C LYS A 780 -38.20 -26.58 12.45
N ILE A 781 -39.01 -26.78 13.49
CA ILE A 781 -39.76 -25.72 14.17
C ILE A 781 -38.89 -25.19 15.29
N ASP A 782 -38.51 -23.92 15.21
CA ASP A 782 -37.64 -23.27 16.20
C ASP A 782 -38.23 -23.35 17.62
N ARG A 783 -37.33 -23.45 18.60
CA ARG A 783 -37.67 -23.52 20.03
C ARG A 783 -38.55 -22.37 20.51
N SER A 784 -38.47 -21.18 19.90
CA SER A 784 -39.28 -20.02 20.31
C SER A 784 -40.78 -20.27 20.09
N PHE A 785 -41.17 -21.10 19.13
CA PHE A 785 -42.55 -21.48 18.87
C PHE A 785 -43.01 -22.68 19.70
N VAL A 786 -42.08 -23.55 20.11
CA VAL A 786 -42.36 -24.71 20.98
C VAL A 786 -42.45 -24.31 22.46
N ASN A 787 -41.82 -23.21 22.85
CA ASN A 787 -41.88 -22.69 24.22
C ASN A 787 -43.22 -22.00 24.52
N ILE A 788 -44.26 -22.83 24.70
CA ILE A 788 -45.62 -22.40 25.01
C ILE A 788 -45.74 -22.17 26.53
N SER A 789 -45.67 -20.91 26.95
CA SER A 789 -46.21 -20.50 28.26
C SER A 789 -47.73 -20.34 28.16
N GLU A 790 -48.47 -20.54 29.24
CA GLU A 790 -49.93 -20.35 29.31
C GLU A 790 -50.42 -18.94 28.90
N LEU A 791 -49.49 -17.99 28.66
CA LEU A 791 -49.75 -16.59 28.33
C LEU A 791 -49.49 -16.21 26.86
N ASN A 792 -48.97 -17.13 26.00
CA ASN A 792 -48.58 -16.80 24.62
C ASN A 792 -49.33 -17.63 23.54
N ASP A 793 -50.61 -17.33 23.32
CA ASP A 793 -51.43 -17.94 22.26
C ASP A 793 -50.84 -17.78 20.85
N ARG A 794 -50.07 -16.70 20.61
CA ARG A 794 -49.52 -16.40 19.27
C ARG A 794 -48.49 -17.43 18.79
N ASN A 795 -47.57 -17.85 19.65
CA ASN A 795 -46.50 -18.80 19.27
C ASN A 795 -47.08 -20.19 18.97
N ARG A 796 -48.09 -20.58 19.75
CA ARG A 796 -48.85 -21.81 19.53
C ARG A 796 -49.55 -21.80 18.17
N VAL A 797 -50.23 -20.71 17.82
CA VAL A 797 -50.90 -20.57 16.51
C VAL A 797 -49.92 -20.66 15.34
N ILE A 798 -48.73 -20.07 15.48
CA ILE A 798 -47.68 -20.16 14.45
C ILE A 798 -47.21 -21.62 14.29
N ALA A 799 -46.90 -22.31 15.38
CA ALA A 799 -46.48 -23.70 15.34
C ALA A 799 -47.57 -24.63 14.75
N GLU A 800 -48.83 -24.46 15.14
CA GLU A 800 -49.97 -25.19 14.55
C GLU A 800 -50.10 -24.93 13.05
N SER A 801 -49.84 -23.69 12.60
CA SER A 801 -49.85 -23.34 11.17
C SER A 801 -48.71 -24.00 10.41
N ILE A 802 -47.49 -24.04 10.97
CA ILE A 802 -46.33 -24.71 10.36
C ILE A 802 -46.58 -26.22 10.23
N LEU A 803 -47.11 -26.85 11.29
CA LEU A 803 -47.47 -28.27 11.28
C LEU A 803 -48.54 -28.60 10.23
N ALA A 804 -49.59 -27.78 10.14
CA ALA A 804 -50.64 -27.93 9.12
C ALA A 804 -50.09 -27.76 7.69
N LEU A 805 -49.20 -26.77 7.48
CA LEU A 805 -48.56 -26.52 6.21
C LEU A 805 -47.67 -27.69 5.77
N SER A 806 -46.81 -28.17 6.68
CA SER A 806 -45.94 -29.33 6.42
C SER A 806 -46.76 -30.54 5.97
N LYS A 807 -47.87 -30.80 6.67
CA LYS A 807 -48.78 -31.90 6.36
C LYS A 807 -49.43 -31.74 4.98
N SER A 808 -49.80 -30.52 4.60
CA SER A 808 -50.39 -30.24 3.29
C SER A 808 -49.41 -30.41 2.13
N ILE A 809 -48.11 -30.16 2.34
CA ILE A 809 -47.07 -30.27 1.30
C ILE A 809 -46.39 -31.65 1.33
N GLY A 810 -46.59 -32.43 2.39
CA GLY A 810 -46.00 -33.77 2.56
C GLY A 810 -44.55 -33.75 3.04
N ILE A 811 -44.15 -32.68 3.73
CA ILE A 811 -42.79 -32.51 4.29
C ILE A 811 -42.79 -32.91 5.76
N LYS A 812 -41.73 -33.58 6.22
CA LYS A 812 -41.63 -34.02 7.61
C LYS A 812 -41.41 -32.85 8.57
N THR A 813 -41.79 -32.99 9.84
CA THR A 813 -41.58 -31.98 10.88
C THR A 813 -40.74 -32.49 12.04
N VAL A 814 -39.83 -31.64 12.48
CA VAL A 814 -38.99 -31.82 13.66
C VAL A 814 -39.23 -30.64 14.58
N ALA A 815 -39.68 -30.86 15.81
CA ALA A 815 -39.86 -29.78 16.77
C ALA A 815 -38.66 -29.65 17.70
N GLU A 816 -38.13 -28.43 17.83
CA GLU A 816 -36.95 -28.16 18.66
C GLU A 816 -37.30 -27.59 20.04
N GLY A 817 -36.36 -27.72 21.00
CA GLY A 817 -36.53 -27.12 22.31
C GLY A 817 -37.67 -27.73 23.15
N ILE A 818 -37.94 -29.02 22.98
CA ILE A 818 -38.90 -29.74 23.84
C ILE A 818 -38.27 -29.93 25.22
N GLU A 819 -38.77 -29.20 26.21
CA GLU A 819 -38.25 -29.21 27.59
C GLU A 819 -39.22 -29.87 28.57
N THR A 820 -40.52 -29.86 28.27
CA THR A 820 -41.58 -30.34 29.16
C THR A 820 -42.41 -31.46 28.56
N LYS A 821 -42.98 -32.30 29.43
CA LYS A 821 -43.90 -33.37 29.03
C LYS A 821 -45.16 -32.85 28.32
N GLN A 822 -45.63 -31.67 28.71
CA GLN A 822 -46.79 -31.02 28.13
C GLN A 822 -46.54 -30.62 26.66
N GLN A 823 -45.36 -30.04 26.37
CA GLN A 823 -44.94 -29.74 24.99
C GLN A 823 -44.86 -31.02 24.15
N TYR A 824 -44.26 -32.09 24.70
CA TYR A 824 -44.20 -33.39 24.03
C TYR A 824 -45.59 -33.94 23.68
N GLN A 825 -46.52 -33.95 24.65
CA GLN A 825 -47.88 -34.46 24.42
C GLN A 825 -48.66 -33.60 23.42
N TRP A 826 -48.51 -32.28 23.49
CA TRP A 826 -49.16 -31.36 22.56
C TRP A 826 -48.64 -31.57 21.13
N LEU A 827 -47.31 -31.58 20.91
CA LEU A 827 -46.71 -31.83 19.59
C LEU A 827 -47.12 -33.20 19.03
N LYS A 828 -47.16 -34.23 19.88
CA LYS A 828 -47.63 -35.56 19.50
C LYS A 828 -49.11 -35.55 19.08
N SER A 829 -49.97 -34.78 19.77
CA SER A 829 -51.38 -34.63 19.41
C SER A 829 -51.59 -33.89 18.08
N GLN A 830 -50.62 -33.07 17.67
CA GLN A 830 -50.62 -32.33 16.41
C GLN A 830 -49.93 -33.10 15.27
N ASP A 831 -49.65 -34.40 15.44
CA ASP A 831 -49.06 -35.26 14.39
C ASP A 831 -47.64 -34.85 13.98
N CYS A 832 -46.89 -34.19 14.88
CA CYS A 832 -45.47 -33.89 14.68
C CYS A 832 -44.66 -35.21 14.74
N GLN A 833 -43.83 -35.49 13.72
CA GLN A 833 -43.19 -36.79 13.59
C GLN A 833 -41.94 -36.94 14.46
N PHE A 834 -41.10 -35.92 14.49
CA PHE A 834 -39.84 -35.94 15.22
C PHE A 834 -39.75 -34.77 16.19
N GLY A 835 -38.90 -34.92 17.22
CA GLY A 835 -38.60 -33.82 18.11
C GLY A 835 -37.28 -33.99 18.85
N GLN A 836 -36.73 -32.85 19.24
CA GLN A 836 -35.48 -32.74 19.98
C GLN A 836 -35.58 -31.69 21.09
N GLY A 837 -34.82 -31.87 22.16
CA GLY A 837 -34.82 -30.95 23.29
C GLY A 837 -34.37 -31.57 24.60
N TYR A 838 -34.25 -30.73 25.63
CA TYR A 838 -33.68 -31.11 26.93
C TYR A 838 -34.55 -32.05 27.74
N LEU A 839 -35.83 -32.21 27.38
CA LEU A 839 -36.66 -33.29 27.93
C LEU A 839 -36.03 -34.66 27.67
N PHE A 840 -35.40 -34.82 26.51
CA PHE A 840 -34.83 -36.09 26.07
C PHE A 840 -33.37 -36.21 26.48
N SER A 841 -32.54 -35.28 26.01
CA SER A 841 -31.15 -35.16 26.37
C SER A 841 -30.63 -33.79 25.97
N ARG A 842 -29.66 -33.29 26.73
CA ARG A 842 -28.78 -32.23 26.25
C ARG A 842 -27.85 -32.80 25.16
N PRO A 843 -27.16 -31.95 24.38
CA PRO A 843 -26.05 -32.40 23.57
C PRO A 843 -25.02 -33.12 24.45
N VAL A 844 -24.64 -34.34 24.06
CA VAL A 844 -23.73 -35.21 24.82
C VAL A 844 -22.47 -35.53 24.03
N SER A 845 -21.42 -36.00 24.71
CA SER A 845 -20.19 -36.44 24.03
C SER A 845 -20.45 -37.67 23.17
N LEU A 846 -19.49 -38.00 22.29
CA LEU A 846 -19.55 -39.19 21.45
C LEU A 846 -19.80 -40.48 22.23
N ASP A 847 -19.07 -40.69 23.33
CA ASP A 847 -19.18 -41.91 24.15
C ASP A 847 -20.59 -42.03 24.73
N GLN A 848 -21.11 -40.94 25.30
CA GLN A 848 -22.46 -40.88 25.85
C GLN A 848 -23.54 -41.07 24.78
N ALA A 849 -23.35 -40.52 23.58
CA ALA A 849 -24.26 -40.74 22.45
C ALA A 849 -24.27 -42.20 22.00
N THR A 850 -23.11 -42.86 22.03
CA THR A 850 -22.98 -44.29 21.72
C THR A 850 -23.66 -45.14 22.79
N ASP A 851 -23.55 -44.79 24.07
CA ASP A 851 -24.25 -45.47 25.17
C ASP A 851 -25.78 -45.36 25.02
N LEU A 852 -26.29 -44.21 24.56
CA LEU A 852 -27.71 -44.03 24.25
C LEU A 852 -28.20 -44.99 23.15
N LEU A 853 -27.32 -45.40 22.24
CA LEU A 853 -27.62 -46.40 21.20
C LEU A 853 -27.49 -47.85 21.68
N GLN A 854 -26.57 -48.16 22.61
CA GLN A 854 -26.27 -49.54 23.06
C GLN A 854 -27.33 -50.16 23.97
N GLY A 855 -28.14 -49.35 24.65
CA GLY A 855 -29.25 -49.84 25.45
C GLY A 855 -29.15 -49.47 26.91
N HIS A 856 -29.57 -48.25 27.21
CA HIS A 856 -30.58 -48.02 28.24
C HIS A 856 -31.72 -47.30 27.55
N SER A 857 -32.79 -48.04 27.22
CA SER A 857 -34.08 -47.42 26.88
C SER A 857 -34.33 -46.34 27.91
N PHE A 858 -34.46 -45.10 27.46
CA PHE A 858 -35.06 -43.97 28.16
C PHE A 858 -35.80 -44.38 29.47
N GLU A 859 -35.10 -44.42 30.61
CA GLU A 859 -35.78 -44.48 31.92
C GLU A 859 -36.72 -43.27 32.09
N VAL A 860 -36.50 -42.22 31.28
CA VAL A 860 -37.35 -41.04 31.15
C VAL A 860 -38.64 -41.31 30.34
N LEU A 861 -38.64 -42.20 29.33
CA LEU A 861 -39.85 -42.57 28.56
C LEU A 861 -40.65 -43.69 29.23
N GLU A 862 -40.03 -44.63 29.94
CA GLU A 862 -40.78 -45.61 30.75
C GLU A 862 -41.56 -44.91 31.88
N LYS A 863 -41.00 -43.87 32.51
CA LYS A 863 -41.73 -43.00 33.47
C LYS A 863 -42.80 -42.10 32.82
N LEU A 864 -42.77 -41.92 31.50
CA LEU A 864 -43.77 -41.17 30.73
C LEU A 864 -44.90 -42.07 30.21
N ARG A 865 -44.61 -43.34 29.89
CA ARG A 865 -45.60 -44.34 29.45
C ARG A 865 -46.34 -45.01 30.61
N SER A 866 -45.75 -45.12 31.80
CA SER A 866 -46.33 -45.79 32.98
C SER A 866 -47.30 -44.94 33.81
N SER A 867 -47.64 -43.73 33.36
CA SER A 867 -48.61 -42.82 34.01
C SER A 867 -49.78 -42.45 33.07
N SER A 868 -50.20 -43.42 32.24
CA SER A 868 -51.46 -43.38 31.48
C SER A 868 -52.67 -43.55 32.38
#